data_AF-A0A834RH11-F1
#
_entry.id   AF-A0A834RH11-F1
#
_cell.length_a   1.000
_cell.length_b   1.000
_cell.length_c   1.000
_cell.angle_alpha   90.00
_cell.angle_beta   90.00
_cell.angle_gamma   90.00
#
_symmetry.space_group_name_H-M   'P 1'
#
loop_
_entity.id
_entity.type
_entity.pdbx_description
1 polymer ?
#
loop_
_entity_poly.entity_id
_entity_poly.type
_entity_poly.pdbx_seq_one_letter_code
_entity_poly.pdbx_strand_id
1 'polypeptide(L)'
;MNFDWKSEVDLIRDNFSILINKYNNVDSIEISTIEKIYDNLSLYVDKNVLPQCLKISSKDAEVSRNSRLQGNKRFSEDEFQKSIESYYKALLHAPKDSKSLVLAYGNISANLFHQKKFKQSIFYIDLALKSSDSEEYCVDWRDKLKRRKHQCLIELRKCTNDRLSSIYFLKNGTSESNEDPLKNHEYRELEESENCDKFKIEIDSFTSKVRCHIYPKKGRGLVAVETIEPGETIIAERPYVKVLLKPFELLYCHFCLRCLSHVRLPCIECTNVFYCSSKCRQEAWTVFHEYECKFLPFLHEFGIGHLALRIFLIADWSEILDFNKNLDLNANVRADSNQFDLMKMQCDYRSLHSLIDNISDADFETFQSFLITSIMIAVLLEKMECLIKRYSGLKISTIQLIKTGLYNLFRIVSNASSISDLHSEVNSQNSSNILDCRVIAAAIYPSISLLNHNCNPNIVSLFKAGCINLIKAAKRIEPGEEIFNCYGIHFSDYNLEERQQMLQSQYRFRCECEVCCEEKDLQLKYPNLDSKASFIAHLSENLSEISAKSLEKIGSKLIQWNSEEICLRFKLRLSEIFDQISNVFYQTFGNVQRARFYRQFCADLKSKIYGDFSVQFLLETIKLCDLIFESYKTSKCSKNEMLSFIKKSVASLEVLINYSDSYNSIDLDEVPDYFETEIHRLNQRLNTV
;
A
#
# COMPACT_ATOMS: atom_id res chain seq x y z
N MET A 1 12.58 21.83 9.62
CA MET A 1 12.16 23.10 8.99
C MET A 1 10.98 22.77 8.11
N ASN A 2 9.77 23.17 8.50
CA ASN A 2 8.59 23.04 7.65
C ASN A 2 8.52 24.32 6.81
N PHE A 3 9.02 24.26 5.59
CA PHE A 3 8.73 25.29 4.60
C PHE A 3 7.34 25.01 4.02
N ASP A 4 6.47 26.00 4.06
CA ASP A 4 5.12 25.89 3.50
C ASP A 4 5.17 26.12 1.98
N TRP A 5 5.64 25.09 1.28
CA TRP A 5 5.72 25.08 -0.19
C TRP A 5 4.36 25.29 -0.86
N LYS A 6 3.28 24.91 -0.16
CA LYS A 6 1.91 25.06 -0.65
C LYS A 6 1.54 26.54 -0.76
N SER A 7 1.87 27.35 0.24
CA SER A 7 1.66 28.81 0.21
C SER A 7 2.40 29.49 -0.97
N GLU A 8 3.59 29.03 -1.34
CA GLU A 8 4.35 29.62 -2.45
C GLU A 8 3.81 29.18 -3.82
N VAL A 9 3.36 27.93 -3.95
CA VAL A 9 2.65 27.44 -5.15
C VAL A 9 1.31 28.15 -5.33
N ASP A 10 0.58 28.41 -4.24
CA ASP A 10 -0.66 29.19 -4.26
C ASP A 10 -0.39 30.64 -4.69
N LEU A 11 0.71 31.27 -4.22
CA LEU A 11 1.12 32.61 -4.65
C LEU A 11 1.49 32.67 -6.14
N ILE A 12 2.17 31.63 -6.64
CA ILE A 12 2.47 31.45 -8.06
C ILE A 12 1.16 31.34 -8.85
N ARG A 13 0.21 30.51 -8.40
CA ARG A 13 -1.11 30.35 -9.03
C ARG A 13 -1.84 31.69 -9.15
N ASP A 14 -1.84 32.48 -8.09
CA ASP A 14 -2.55 33.77 -8.04
C ASP A 14 -1.90 34.83 -8.94
N ASN A 15 -0.59 34.76 -9.16
CA ASN A 15 0.11 35.64 -10.09
C ASN A 15 -0.11 35.26 -11.57
N PHE A 16 -0.35 33.96 -11.85
CA PHE A 16 -0.50 33.45 -13.22
C PHE A 16 -1.96 33.28 -13.68
N SER A 17 -2.94 33.33 -12.78
CA SER A 17 -4.37 33.32 -13.12
C SER A 17 -4.78 34.48 -14.02
N ILE A 18 -4.23 35.68 -13.80
CA ILE A 18 -4.47 36.86 -14.64
C ILE A 18 -4.04 36.63 -16.11
N LEU A 19 -2.97 35.86 -16.33
CA LEU A 19 -2.43 35.57 -17.66
C LEU A 19 -3.21 34.48 -18.42
N ILE A 20 -3.87 33.57 -17.69
CA ILE A 20 -4.56 32.39 -18.26
C ILE A 20 -6.06 32.63 -18.44
N ASN A 21 -6.65 33.65 -17.78
CA ASN A 21 -8.09 34.01 -17.77
C ASN A 21 -8.80 34.16 -19.14
N LYS A 22 -8.10 34.00 -20.27
CA LYS A 22 -8.66 34.08 -21.63
C LYS A 22 -8.72 32.76 -22.40
N TYR A 23 -8.23 31.65 -21.85
CA TYR A 23 -8.00 30.41 -22.61
C TYR A 23 -8.67 29.19 -21.98
N ASN A 24 -9.36 28.39 -22.80
CA ASN A 24 -10.08 27.18 -22.36
C ASN A 24 -9.43 25.87 -22.85
N ASN A 25 -8.31 25.94 -23.58
CA ASN A 25 -7.57 24.78 -24.09
C ASN A 25 -6.07 25.15 -24.25
N VAL A 26 -5.14 24.21 -24.07
CA VAL A 26 -3.68 24.42 -24.22
C VAL A 26 -3.36 24.95 -25.60
N ASP A 27 -4.01 24.42 -26.64
CA ASP A 27 -3.76 24.82 -28.02
C ASP A 27 -4.18 26.27 -28.31
N SER A 28 -5.00 26.86 -27.43
CA SER A 28 -5.38 28.28 -27.52
C SER A 28 -4.43 29.22 -26.78
N ILE A 29 -3.56 28.70 -25.91
CA ILE A 29 -2.65 29.52 -25.09
C ILE A 29 -1.47 29.99 -25.94
N GLU A 30 -1.23 31.30 -25.95
CA GLU A 30 -0.04 31.87 -26.59
C GLU A 30 1.24 31.28 -26.00
N ILE A 31 2.11 30.76 -26.87
CA ILE A 31 3.40 30.16 -26.49
C ILE A 31 4.23 31.11 -25.61
N SER A 32 4.22 32.41 -25.91
CA SER A 32 4.93 33.43 -25.12
C SER A 32 4.44 33.54 -23.67
N THR A 33 3.20 33.14 -23.38
CA THR A 33 2.68 33.09 -22.01
C THR A 33 3.25 31.89 -21.26
N ILE A 34 3.28 30.72 -21.92
CA ILE A 34 3.88 29.50 -21.36
C ILE A 34 5.36 29.71 -21.06
N GLU A 35 6.11 30.32 -21.98
CA GLU A 35 7.53 30.65 -21.81
C GLU A 35 7.77 31.56 -20.60
N LYS A 36 6.96 32.61 -20.42
CA LYS A 36 7.06 33.50 -19.25
C LYS A 36 6.81 32.76 -17.93
N ILE A 37 5.84 31.85 -17.88
CA ILE A 37 5.57 31.05 -16.69
C ILE A 37 6.77 30.14 -16.41
N TYR A 38 7.28 29.49 -17.45
CA TYR A 38 8.44 28.61 -17.38
C TYR A 38 9.66 29.32 -16.79
N ASP A 39 10.02 30.49 -17.32
CA ASP A 39 11.20 31.25 -16.86
C ASP A 39 11.10 31.64 -15.38
N ASN A 40 9.90 32.06 -14.95
CA ASN A 40 9.64 32.41 -13.55
C ASN A 40 9.73 31.20 -12.62
N LEU A 41 9.16 30.06 -13.03
CA LEU A 41 9.25 28.81 -12.26
C LEU A 41 10.68 28.28 -12.22
N SER A 42 11.43 28.38 -13.31
CA SER A 42 12.85 28.00 -13.38
C SER A 42 13.69 28.83 -12.40
N LEU A 43 13.48 30.16 -12.40
CA LEU A 43 14.15 31.05 -11.45
C LEU A 43 13.78 30.74 -10.00
N TYR A 44 12.52 30.40 -9.75
CA TYR A 44 12.04 30.00 -8.42
C TYR A 44 12.71 28.70 -7.94
N VAL A 45 12.79 27.68 -8.79
CA VAL A 45 13.44 26.40 -8.46
C VAL A 45 14.93 26.61 -8.13
N ASP A 46 15.62 27.46 -8.89
CA ASP A 46 17.04 27.77 -8.65
C ASP A 46 17.27 28.49 -7.32
N LYS A 47 16.40 29.44 -6.97
CA LYS A 47 16.57 30.27 -5.77
C LYS A 47 16.09 29.59 -4.49
N ASN A 48 14.98 28.86 -4.56
CA ASN A 48 14.27 28.40 -3.37
C ASN A 48 14.34 26.88 -3.20
N VAL A 49 14.14 26.10 -4.26
CA VAL A 49 14.00 24.63 -4.16
C VAL A 49 15.37 23.94 -4.07
N LEU A 50 16.26 24.20 -5.05
CA LEU A 50 17.55 23.53 -5.16
C LEU A 50 18.45 23.67 -3.92
N PRO A 51 18.65 24.89 -3.36
CA PRO A 51 19.52 25.06 -2.19
C PRO A 51 19.02 24.29 -0.95
N GLN A 52 17.69 24.23 -0.77
CA GLN A 52 17.09 23.54 0.38
C GLN A 52 17.18 22.02 0.23
N CYS A 53 16.88 21.52 -0.96
CA CYS A 53 16.99 20.11 -1.33
C CYS A 53 18.40 19.56 -1.07
N LEU A 54 19.44 20.31 -1.46
CA LEU A 54 20.84 19.95 -1.22
C LEU A 54 21.18 19.91 0.28
N LYS A 55 20.70 20.89 1.04
CA LYS A 55 20.95 20.95 2.49
C LYS A 55 20.32 19.80 3.27
N ILE A 56 19.08 19.42 2.93
CA ILE A 56 18.32 18.40 3.67
C ILE A 56 18.82 16.99 3.36
N SER A 57 19.20 16.73 2.11
CA SER A 57 19.48 15.37 1.64
C SER A 57 20.91 14.90 1.92
N SER A 58 21.76 15.68 2.59
CA SER A 58 23.18 15.35 2.77
C SER A 58 23.43 14.40 3.95
N LYS A 59 24.24 13.36 3.72
CA LYS A 59 24.76 12.49 4.79
C LYS A 59 25.79 13.22 5.65
N ASP A 60 25.80 12.93 6.95
CA ASP A 60 26.60 13.63 7.95
C ASP A 60 27.11 12.63 9.02
N ALA A 61 28.43 12.49 9.09
CA ALA A 61 29.10 11.57 10.02
C ALA A 61 28.89 11.93 11.49
N GLU A 62 28.77 13.22 11.81
CA GLU A 62 28.54 13.72 13.17
C GLU A 62 27.09 13.46 13.60
N VAL A 63 26.11 13.74 12.74
CA VAL A 63 24.70 13.40 13.00
C VAL A 63 24.53 11.90 13.18
N SER A 64 25.20 11.10 12.35
CA SER A 64 25.25 9.64 12.48
C SER A 64 25.84 9.22 13.84
N ARG A 65 26.99 9.78 14.22
CA ARG A 65 27.64 9.51 15.50
C ARG A 65 26.74 9.86 16.68
N ASN A 66 26.12 11.04 16.69
CA ASN A 66 25.28 11.50 17.80
C ASN A 66 24.04 10.62 17.97
N SER A 67 23.38 10.25 16.86
CA SER A 67 22.25 9.31 16.87
C SER A 67 22.67 7.93 17.40
N ARG A 68 23.86 7.46 17.02
CA ARG A 68 24.42 6.18 17.51
C ARG A 68 24.72 6.22 19.01
N LEU A 69 25.27 7.33 19.52
CA LEU A 69 25.53 7.50 20.95
C LEU A 69 24.22 7.55 21.76
N GLN A 70 23.18 8.20 21.24
CA GLN A 70 21.84 8.15 21.82
C GLN A 70 21.29 6.72 21.86
N GLY A 71 21.47 5.96 20.77
CA GLY A 71 21.11 4.55 20.71
C GLY A 71 21.88 3.71 21.74
N ASN A 72 23.18 3.96 21.92
CA ASN A 72 24.01 3.27 22.92
C ASN A 72 23.50 3.50 24.34
N LYS A 73 23.12 4.75 24.68
CA LYS A 73 22.55 5.08 25.99
C LYS A 73 21.28 4.28 26.26
N ARG A 74 20.32 4.31 25.33
CA ARG A 74 19.07 3.54 25.42
C ARG A 74 19.32 2.03 25.48
N PHE A 75 20.31 1.54 24.73
CA PHE A 75 20.68 0.14 24.72
C PHE A 75 21.26 -0.31 26.07
N SER A 76 22.06 0.53 26.75
CA SER A 76 22.54 0.22 28.11
C SER A 76 21.45 0.27 29.19
N GLU A 77 20.31 0.88 28.88
CA GLU A 77 19.11 0.94 29.72
C GLU A 77 18.11 -0.19 29.37
N ASP A 78 18.52 -1.20 28.59
CA ASP A 78 17.69 -2.30 28.07
C ASP A 78 16.47 -1.86 27.23
N GLU A 79 16.42 -0.59 26.79
CA GLU A 79 15.39 -0.07 25.90
C GLU A 79 15.66 -0.47 24.43
N PHE A 80 15.65 -1.76 24.12
CA PHE A 80 16.03 -2.28 22.79
C PHE A 80 15.17 -1.73 21.65
N GLN A 81 13.87 -1.57 21.87
CA GLN A 81 12.95 -1.07 20.84
C GLN A 81 13.17 0.42 20.54
N LYS A 82 13.50 1.24 21.54
CA LYS A 82 13.79 2.67 21.33
C LYS A 82 15.22 2.90 20.84
N SER A 83 16.16 2.05 21.23
CA SER A 83 17.55 2.17 20.77
C SER A 83 17.73 1.81 19.30
N ILE A 84 16.94 0.87 18.76
CA ILE A 84 17.03 0.50 17.34
C ILE A 84 16.62 1.65 16.42
N GLU A 85 15.63 2.46 16.81
CA GLU A 85 15.22 3.66 16.06
C GLU A 85 16.37 4.67 15.96
N SER A 86 17.08 4.91 17.07
CA SER A 86 18.27 5.77 17.09
C SER A 86 19.39 5.23 16.21
N TYR A 87 19.57 3.90 16.18
CA TYR A 87 20.55 3.27 15.29
C TYR A 87 20.15 3.33 13.81
N TYR A 88 18.86 3.21 13.46
CA TYR A 88 18.41 3.42 12.08
C TYR A 88 18.59 4.86 11.64
N LYS A 89 18.34 5.84 12.52
CA LYS A 89 18.69 7.24 12.25
C LYS A 89 20.19 7.39 12.02
N ALA A 90 21.03 6.77 12.85
CA ALA A 90 22.48 6.78 12.65
C ALA A 90 22.89 6.19 11.28
N LEU A 91 22.27 5.08 10.88
CA LEU A 91 22.50 4.42 9.60
C LEU A 91 22.09 5.29 8.41
N LEU A 92 20.96 5.98 8.49
CA LEU A 92 20.44 6.84 7.44
C LEU A 92 21.38 8.01 7.13
N HIS A 93 21.97 8.62 8.16
CA HIS A 93 22.92 9.73 8.03
C HIS A 93 24.37 9.31 7.77
N ALA A 94 24.72 8.04 7.92
CA ALA A 94 26.10 7.60 7.76
C ALA A 94 26.59 7.77 6.30
N PRO A 95 27.72 8.47 6.06
CA PRO A 95 28.32 8.57 4.73
C PRO A 95 28.74 7.21 4.18
N LYS A 96 28.74 7.08 2.85
CA LYS A 96 29.20 5.88 2.15
C LYS A 96 30.64 5.55 2.55
N ASP A 97 30.93 4.25 2.70
CA ASP A 97 32.27 3.71 3.00
C ASP A 97 32.94 4.32 4.25
N SER A 98 32.14 4.83 5.20
CA SER A 98 32.63 5.51 6.40
C SER A 98 32.65 4.62 7.64
N LYS A 99 33.51 4.99 8.61
CA LYS A 99 33.51 4.40 9.95
C LYS A 99 32.14 4.48 10.63
N SER A 100 31.41 5.57 10.42
CA SER A 100 30.07 5.74 11.01
C SER A 100 29.07 4.71 10.47
N LEU A 101 29.17 4.34 9.19
CA LEU A 101 28.32 3.32 8.56
C LEU A 101 28.59 1.93 9.15
N VAL A 102 29.87 1.53 9.19
CA VAL A 102 30.33 0.26 9.74
C VAL A 102 29.92 0.11 11.22
N LEU A 103 30.11 1.16 12.02
CA LEU A 103 29.70 1.17 13.43
C LEU A 103 28.18 1.10 13.61
N ALA A 104 27.40 1.79 12.77
CA ALA A 104 25.95 1.72 12.82
C ALA A 104 25.44 0.28 12.56
N TYR A 105 25.97 -0.41 11.54
CA TYR A 105 25.66 -1.82 11.30
C TYR A 105 26.05 -2.72 12.49
N GLY A 106 27.22 -2.49 13.09
CA GLY A 106 27.67 -3.20 14.28
C GLY A 106 26.76 -3.00 15.50
N ASN A 107 26.21 -1.80 15.68
CA ASN A 107 25.27 -1.48 16.75
C ASN A 107 23.87 -2.08 16.49
N ILE A 108 23.38 -2.03 15.26
CA ILE A 108 22.08 -2.63 14.88
C ILE A 108 22.13 -4.15 15.07
N SER A 109 23.20 -4.81 14.62
CA SER A 109 23.35 -6.26 14.82
C SER A 109 23.40 -6.65 16.29
N ALA A 110 24.01 -5.82 17.15
CA ALA A 110 23.99 -6.03 18.60
C ALA A 110 22.56 -5.95 19.14
N ASN A 111 21.84 -4.89 18.79
CA ASN A 111 20.45 -4.71 19.20
C ASN A 111 19.56 -5.89 18.79
N LEU A 112 19.60 -6.28 17.51
CA LEU A 112 18.82 -7.38 16.98
C LEU A 112 19.17 -8.72 17.63
N PHE A 113 20.44 -8.93 17.99
CA PHE A 113 20.86 -10.12 18.73
C PHE A 113 20.15 -10.22 20.09
N HIS A 114 20.08 -9.12 20.86
CA HIS A 114 19.36 -9.09 22.14
C HIS A 114 17.85 -9.26 21.98
N GLN A 115 17.29 -8.79 20.86
CA GLN A 115 15.89 -9.06 20.50
C GLN A 115 15.64 -10.48 19.95
N LYS A 116 16.63 -11.37 19.95
CA LYS A 116 16.57 -12.74 19.38
C LYS A 116 16.25 -12.78 17.87
N LYS A 117 16.47 -11.67 17.17
CA LYS A 117 16.33 -11.52 15.71
C LYS A 117 17.64 -11.93 15.01
N PHE A 118 17.98 -13.21 15.14
CA PHE A 118 19.31 -13.72 14.77
C PHE A 118 19.61 -13.64 13.27
N LYS A 119 18.65 -13.96 12.39
CA LYS A 119 18.81 -13.83 10.93
C LYS A 119 19.14 -12.38 10.55
N GLN A 120 18.38 -11.42 11.05
CA GLN A 120 18.59 -9.99 10.79
C GLN A 120 19.91 -9.49 11.40
N SER A 121 20.27 -9.99 12.58
CA SER A 121 21.57 -9.67 13.19
C SER A 121 22.74 -10.09 12.29
N ILE A 122 22.69 -11.31 11.74
CA ILE A 122 23.73 -11.79 10.81
C ILE A 122 23.78 -10.93 9.54
N PHE A 123 22.64 -10.57 8.96
CA PHE A 123 22.59 -9.70 7.79
C PHE A 123 23.37 -8.39 7.99
N TYR A 124 23.16 -7.71 9.11
CA TYR A 124 23.89 -6.47 9.43
C TYR A 124 25.37 -6.71 9.76
N ILE A 125 25.73 -7.86 10.33
CA ILE A 125 27.14 -8.23 10.53
C ILE A 125 27.85 -8.36 9.18
N ASP A 126 27.21 -9.01 8.21
CA ASP A 126 27.79 -9.26 6.90
C ASP A 126 27.99 -7.97 6.12
N LEU A 127 27.03 -7.04 6.18
CA LEU A 127 27.23 -5.68 5.64
C LEU A 127 28.40 -4.96 6.31
N ALA A 128 28.49 -5.03 7.63
CA ALA A 128 29.55 -4.35 8.38
C ALA A 128 30.95 -4.91 8.05
N LEU A 129 31.06 -6.23 7.84
CA LEU A 129 32.30 -6.89 7.43
C LEU A 129 32.66 -6.55 5.98
N LYS A 130 31.70 -6.60 5.04
CA LYS A 130 31.90 -6.22 3.63
C LYS A 130 32.37 -4.77 3.48
N SER A 131 31.80 -3.83 4.24
CA SER A 131 32.19 -2.41 4.19
C SER A 131 33.53 -2.10 4.87
N SER A 132 34.14 -3.06 5.56
CA SER A 132 35.34 -2.83 6.38
C SER A 132 36.66 -3.16 5.68
N ASP A 133 36.64 -3.59 4.41
CA ASP A 133 37.84 -4.02 3.66
C ASP A 133 38.75 -2.87 3.19
N SER A 134 38.44 -1.62 3.53
CA SER A 134 39.44 -0.54 3.56
C SER A 134 40.25 -0.62 4.86
N GLU A 135 41.58 -0.63 4.77
CA GLU A 135 42.58 -1.05 5.80
C GLU A 135 42.61 -0.26 7.13
N GLU A 136 41.60 0.57 7.44
CA GLU A 136 41.61 1.53 8.55
C GLU A 136 40.87 1.06 9.83
N TYR A 137 40.43 -0.20 9.91
CA TYR A 137 39.56 -0.69 10.98
C TYR A 137 40.22 -1.72 11.91
N CYS A 138 40.22 -1.42 13.22
CA CYS A 138 40.83 -2.21 14.29
C CYS A 138 40.35 -3.67 14.33
N VAL A 139 41.30 -4.61 14.37
CA VAL A 139 41.12 -6.08 14.41
C VAL A 139 40.12 -6.52 15.49
N ASP A 140 40.16 -5.91 16.68
CA ASP A 140 39.31 -6.27 17.82
C ASP A 140 37.79 -6.14 17.52
N TRP A 141 37.39 -5.18 16.69
CA TRP A 141 35.98 -5.00 16.34
C TRP A 141 35.47 -6.06 15.36
N ARG A 142 36.28 -6.44 14.35
CA ARG A 142 35.93 -7.51 13.41
C ARG A 142 35.73 -8.84 14.15
N ASP A 143 36.59 -9.14 15.12
CA ASP A 143 36.48 -10.35 15.93
C ASP A 143 35.22 -10.36 16.80
N LYS A 144 34.82 -9.21 17.37
CA LYS A 144 33.54 -9.07 18.09
C LYS A 144 32.35 -9.40 17.20
N LEU A 145 32.34 -8.92 15.95
CA LEU A 145 31.27 -9.25 15.01
C LEU A 145 31.25 -10.72 14.62
N LYS A 146 32.41 -11.31 14.30
CA LYS A 146 32.54 -12.74 13.98
C LYS A 146 32.04 -13.62 15.11
N ARG A 147 32.41 -13.30 16.37
CA ARG A 147 31.91 -14.00 17.56
C ARG A 147 30.38 -13.90 17.69
N ARG A 148 29.80 -12.71 17.50
CA ARG A 148 28.34 -12.53 17.51
C ARG A 148 27.66 -13.35 16.41
N LYS A 149 28.19 -13.34 15.18
CA LYS A 149 27.67 -14.14 14.05
C LYS A 149 27.66 -15.63 14.38
N HIS A 150 28.76 -16.13 14.96
CA HIS A 150 28.85 -17.51 15.42
C HIS A 150 27.76 -17.84 16.46
N GLN A 151 27.54 -16.95 17.43
CA GLN A 151 26.49 -17.13 18.43
C GLN A 151 25.08 -17.11 17.84
N CYS A 152 24.78 -16.21 16.89
CA CYS A 152 23.51 -16.21 16.15
C CYS A 152 23.26 -17.57 15.46
N LEU A 153 24.28 -18.13 14.81
CA LEU A 153 24.18 -19.41 14.11
C LEU A 153 23.93 -20.58 15.07
N ILE A 154 24.55 -20.56 16.26
CA ILE A 154 24.27 -21.55 17.31
C ILE A 154 22.80 -21.48 17.76
N GLU A 155 22.29 -20.28 18.05
CA GLU A 155 20.90 -20.12 18.51
C GLU A 155 19.88 -20.53 17.43
N LEU A 156 20.12 -20.19 16.16
CA LEU A 156 19.28 -20.64 15.05
C LEU A 156 19.24 -22.17 14.92
N ARG A 157 20.35 -22.87 15.19
CA ARG A 157 20.38 -24.34 15.22
C ARG A 157 19.56 -24.91 16.37
N LYS A 158 19.60 -24.31 17.56
CA LYS A 158 18.80 -24.76 18.72
C LYS A 158 17.28 -24.65 18.46
N CYS A 159 16.86 -23.65 17.69
CA CYS A 159 15.45 -23.44 17.36
C CYS A 159 14.93 -24.36 16.24
N THR A 160 15.82 -24.97 15.45
CA THR A 160 15.46 -25.82 14.31
C THR A 160 15.68 -27.29 14.66
N ASN A 161 14.68 -27.93 15.27
CA ASN A 161 14.68 -29.38 15.51
C ASN A 161 14.39 -30.21 14.24
N ASP A 162 14.47 -29.63 13.03
CA ASP A 162 14.07 -30.30 11.80
C ASP A 162 14.93 -29.90 10.58
N ARG A 163 15.00 -30.83 9.63
CA ARG A 163 15.89 -31.09 8.47
C ARG A 163 16.49 -29.96 7.60
N LEU A 164 16.30 -28.67 7.91
CA LEU A 164 16.89 -27.57 7.11
C LEU A 164 18.39 -27.37 7.36
N SER A 165 18.86 -27.70 8.56
CA SER A 165 20.30 -27.67 8.87
C SER A 165 21.07 -28.75 8.10
N SER A 166 20.50 -29.93 7.90
CA SER A 166 21.19 -31.01 7.19
C SER A 166 21.46 -30.68 5.72
N ILE A 167 20.64 -29.86 5.04
CA ILE A 167 20.93 -29.41 3.67
C ILE A 167 22.07 -28.37 3.63
N TYR A 168 22.15 -27.50 4.65
CA TYR A 168 23.26 -26.55 4.80
C TYR A 168 24.60 -27.23 5.16
N PHE A 169 24.55 -28.41 5.80
CA PHE A 169 25.74 -29.16 6.24
C PHE A 169 26.12 -30.35 5.34
N LEU A 170 25.21 -30.95 4.57
CA LEU A 170 25.52 -32.14 3.73
C LEU A 170 26.34 -31.82 2.47
N LYS A 171 26.53 -30.55 2.10
CA LYS A 171 27.42 -30.17 0.99
C LYS A 171 28.84 -29.81 1.40
N ASN A 172 29.12 -29.64 2.70
CA ASN A 172 30.44 -29.24 3.18
C ASN A 172 30.99 -30.28 4.18
N GLY A 173 31.63 -31.31 3.62
CA GLY A 173 32.73 -32.09 4.20
C GLY A 173 32.59 -32.58 5.64
N THR A 174 32.33 -33.87 5.79
CA THR A 174 32.57 -34.64 7.02
C THR A 174 34.05 -34.69 7.38
N SER A 175 34.43 -34.22 8.56
CA SER A 175 35.47 -34.86 9.38
C SER A 175 35.48 -34.27 10.79
N GLU A 176 35.20 -35.12 11.77
CA GLU A 176 35.48 -34.89 13.18
C GLU A 176 36.99 -34.74 13.38
N SER A 177 37.48 -33.52 13.56
CA SER A 177 38.81 -33.28 14.12
C SER A 177 38.86 -31.94 14.84
N ASN A 178 39.41 -31.97 16.07
CA ASN A 178 39.64 -30.83 16.95
C ASN A 178 40.68 -29.85 16.39
N GLU A 179 40.32 -29.07 15.37
CA GLU A 179 41.10 -27.93 14.91
C GLU A 179 40.25 -26.66 14.81
N ASP A 180 40.90 -25.52 15.07
CA ASP A 180 40.35 -24.17 15.14
C ASP A 180 39.41 -23.85 13.94
N PRO A 181 38.10 -23.61 14.18
CA PRO A 181 37.10 -23.44 13.13
C PRO A 181 37.28 -22.15 12.28
N LEU A 182 38.32 -21.36 12.56
CA LEU A 182 38.62 -20.10 11.87
C LEU A 182 39.36 -20.27 10.54
N LYS A 183 39.90 -21.45 10.19
CA LYS A 183 40.80 -21.57 9.01
C LYS A 183 40.17 -22.08 7.70
N ASN A 184 39.06 -22.82 7.72
CA ASN A 184 38.58 -23.53 6.51
C ASN A 184 37.08 -23.39 6.18
N HIS A 185 36.42 -22.29 6.59
CA HIS A 185 35.09 -22.01 6.09
C HIS A 185 35.15 -21.00 4.93
N GLU A 186 35.10 -21.49 3.69
CA GLU A 186 34.61 -20.69 2.57
C GLU A 186 33.14 -20.34 2.88
N TYR A 187 32.94 -19.13 3.36
CA TYR A 187 31.64 -18.58 3.71
C TYR A 187 30.86 -18.29 2.43
N ARG A 188 29.88 -19.14 2.09
CA ARG A 188 28.81 -18.67 1.19
C ARG A 188 27.98 -17.63 1.94
N GLU A 189 27.89 -16.46 1.32
CA GLU A 189 27.07 -15.34 1.76
C GLU A 189 25.65 -15.84 2.06
N LEU A 190 25.03 -15.34 3.13
CA LEU A 190 23.57 -15.38 3.18
C LEU A 190 23.12 -14.57 1.98
N GLU A 191 22.60 -15.25 0.97
CA GLU A 191 21.99 -14.61 -0.18
C GLU A 191 21.07 -13.53 0.36
N GLU A 192 21.30 -12.28 -0.06
CA GLU A 192 20.29 -11.23 0.05
C GLU A 192 18.98 -11.86 -0.41
N SER A 193 17.84 -11.54 0.21
CA SER A 193 16.56 -12.14 -0.20
C SER A 193 16.35 -11.96 -1.72
N GLU A 194 16.75 -12.94 -2.53
CA GLU A 194 16.52 -13.02 -3.96
C GLU A 194 15.01 -13.16 -4.23
N ASN A 195 14.24 -13.35 -3.16
CA ASN A 195 12.79 -13.53 -3.11
C ASN A 195 11.96 -12.33 -3.60
N CYS A 196 12.54 -11.19 -3.99
CA CYS A 196 11.75 -10.13 -4.63
C CYS A 196 11.17 -10.56 -5.99
N ASP A 197 11.82 -11.52 -6.68
CA ASP A 197 11.43 -11.98 -8.01
C ASP A 197 10.68 -13.31 -8.02
N LYS A 198 10.64 -14.03 -6.90
CA LYS A 198 9.99 -15.34 -6.83
C LYS A 198 8.46 -15.26 -6.85
N PHE A 199 7.87 -14.06 -6.72
CA PHE A 199 6.43 -13.89 -6.91
C PHE A 199 6.11 -13.92 -8.41
N LYS A 200 5.90 -15.13 -8.93
CA LYS A 200 5.47 -15.36 -10.30
C LYS A 200 3.99 -15.00 -10.42
N ILE A 201 3.72 -13.94 -11.15
CA ILE A 201 2.37 -13.56 -11.56
C ILE A 201 1.99 -14.50 -12.72
N GLU A 202 0.97 -15.34 -12.52
CA GLU A 202 0.43 -16.29 -13.50
C GLU A 202 -0.63 -15.62 -14.38
N ILE A 203 -1.33 -14.62 -13.82
CA ILE A 203 -2.31 -13.78 -14.50
C ILE A 203 -1.70 -12.39 -14.63
N ASP A 204 -1.14 -12.05 -15.79
CA ASP A 204 -0.65 -10.71 -16.09
C ASP A 204 -1.81 -9.89 -16.66
N SER A 205 -2.43 -9.06 -15.81
CA SER A 205 -3.68 -8.32 -16.07
C SER A 205 -4.96 -9.15 -15.84
N PHE A 206 -5.55 -9.81 -16.84
CA PHE A 206 -6.91 -10.37 -16.73
C PHE A 206 -6.95 -11.90 -16.79
N THR A 207 -7.91 -12.52 -16.10
CA THR A 207 -8.29 -13.92 -16.39
C THR A 207 -9.05 -14.04 -17.71
N SER A 208 -9.15 -15.26 -18.24
CA SER A 208 -9.99 -15.57 -19.40
C SER A 208 -11.50 -15.47 -19.11
N LYS A 209 -11.91 -15.37 -17.84
CA LYS A 209 -13.32 -15.28 -17.43
C LYS A 209 -13.92 -13.88 -17.56
N VAL A 210 -13.13 -12.90 -17.99
CA VAL A 210 -13.59 -11.52 -18.18
C VAL A 210 -13.29 -11.02 -19.57
N ARG A 211 -14.07 -10.03 -20.00
CA ARG A 211 -13.78 -9.26 -21.22
C ARG A 211 -14.10 -7.79 -21.02
N CYS A 212 -13.51 -6.94 -21.85
CA CYS A 212 -13.95 -5.55 -21.90
C CYS A 212 -15.31 -5.43 -22.61
N HIS A 213 -16.13 -4.49 -22.13
CA HIS A 213 -17.39 -4.10 -22.72
C HIS A 213 -17.52 -2.57 -22.74
N ILE A 214 -18.17 -2.03 -23.77
CA ILE A 214 -18.42 -0.59 -23.87
C ILE A 214 -19.88 -0.33 -23.52
N TYR A 215 -20.11 0.28 -22.37
CA TYR A 215 -21.40 0.72 -21.88
C TYR A 215 -21.72 2.13 -22.42
N PRO A 216 -22.95 2.38 -22.93
CA PRO A 216 -23.31 3.66 -23.52
C PRO A 216 -23.12 4.89 -22.60
N LYS A 217 -23.33 4.74 -21.28
CA LYS A 217 -23.21 5.83 -20.29
C LYS A 217 -21.92 5.80 -19.48
N LYS A 218 -21.28 4.63 -19.33
CA LYS A 218 -20.11 4.45 -18.46
C LYS A 218 -18.79 4.36 -19.24
N GLY A 219 -18.85 4.24 -20.56
CA GLY A 219 -17.68 3.96 -21.38
C GLY A 219 -17.21 2.52 -21.21
N ARG A 220 -15.90 2.30 -21.13
CA ARG A 220 -15.33 0.96 -20.97
C ARG A 220 -15.61 0.40 -19.57
N GLY A 221 -15.82 -0.91 -19.49
CA GLY A 221 -15.98 -1.64 -18.24
C GLY A 221 -15.57 -3.11 -18.44
N LEU A 222 -15.44 -3.86 -17.36
CA LEU A 222 -15.23 -5.31 -17.43
C LEU A 222 -16.51 -6.07 -17.11
N VAL A 223 -16.76 -7.12 -17.87
CA VAL A 223 -17.92 -7.99 -17.70
C VAL A 223 -17.46 -9.44 -17.63
N ALA A 224 -18.11 -10.23 -16.77
CA ALA A 224 -17.87 -11.66 -16.69
C ALA A 224 -18.42 -12.37 -17.94
N VAL A 225 -17.67 -13.32 -18.50
CA VAL A 225 -18.13 -14.19 -19.60
C VAL A 225 -18.46 -15.61 -19.12
N GLU A 226 -18.00 -15.95 -17.92
CA GLU A 226 -18.27 -17.19 -17.20
C GLU A 226 -18.59 -16.84 -15.74
N THR A 227 -19.16 -17.79 -15.00
CA THR A 227 -19.34 -17.62 -13.56
C THR A 227 -17.99 -17.50 -12.87
N ILE A 228 -17.88 -16.49 -12.00
CA ILE A 228 -16.73 -16.28 -11.11
C ILE A 228 -17.23 -16.51 -9.66
N GLU A 229 -16.70 -17.54 -9.01
CA GLU A 229 -17.06 -17.87 -7.63
C GLU A 229 -16.34 -16.95 -6.63
N PRO A 230 -16.92 -16.71 -5.44
CA PRO A 230 -16.26 -15.93 -4.39
C PRO A 230 -14.87 -16.48 -4.04
N GLY A 231 -13.89 -15.58 -3.95
CA GLY A 231 -12.48 -15.90 -3.70
C GLY A 231 -11.62 -16.08 -4.95
N GLU A 232 -12.22 -16.27 -6.14
CA GLU A 232 -11.47 -16.41 -7.39
C GLU A 232 -10.73 -15.10 -7.77
N THR A 233 -9.49 -15.24 -8.23
CA THR A 233 -8.69 -14.11 -8.77
C THR A 233 -9.22 -13.68 -10.13
N ILE A 234 -9.50 -12.40 -10.27
CA ILE A 234 -9.98 -11.77 -11.52
C ILE A 234 -8.84 -11.04 -12.22
N ILE A 235 -8.07 -10.25 -11.46
CA ILE A 235 -6.94 -9.46 -11.96
C ILE A 235 -5.77 -9.57 -10.99
N ALA A 236 -4.56 -9.62 -11.53
CA ALA A 236 -3.33 -9.40 -10.79
C ALA A 236 -2.41 -8.50 -11.61
N GLU A 237 -2.07 -7.34 -11.06
CA GLU A 237 -1.34 -6.32 -11.83
C GLU A 237 -0.26 -5.64 -10.98
N ARG A 238 0.92 -5.43 -11.59
CA ARG A 238 1.96 -4.54 -11.05
C ARG A 238 1.64 -3.10 -11.46
N PRO A 239 1.92 -2.10 -10.61
CA PRO A 239 1.66 -0.73 -10.96
C PRO A 239 2.66 -0.30 -12.03
N TYR A 240 2.17 0.42 -13.04
CA TYR A 240 3.03 1.06 -14.03
C TYR A 240 3.92 2.11 -13.37
N VAL A 241 3.31 2.98 -12.56
CA VAL A 241 4.02 3.98 -11.76
C VAL A 241 3.49 3.97 -10.34
N LYS A 242 4.36 4.24 -9.36
CA LYS A 242 4.02 4.32 -7.93
C LYS A 242 4.89 5.33 -7.20
N VAL A 243 4.34 5.98 -6.18
CA VAL A 243 5.04 6.91 -5.26
C VAL A 243 4.63 6.58 -3.82
N LEU A 244 5.63 6.39 -2.95
CA LEU A 244 5.44 6.20 -1.51
C LEU A 244 5.14 7.55 -0.86
N LEU A 245 4.15 7.60 0.03
CA LEU A 245 3.76 8.81 0.74
C LEU A 245 4.72 9.10 1.90
N LYS A 246 4.92 10.39 2.18
CA LYS A 246 5.93 10.90 3.11
C LYS A 246 5.95 10.27 4.51
N PRO A 247 4.81 10.03 5.17
CA PRO A 247 4.80 9.41 6.50
C PRO A 247 5.41 8.01 6.55
N PHE A 248 5.60 7.35 5.39
CA PHE A 248 5.93 5.94 5.26
C PHE A 248 7.33 5.67 4.69
N GLU A 249 8.08 6.70 4.27
CA GLU A 249 9.41 6.57 3.62
C GLU A 249 10.45 5.76 4.40
N LEU A 250 10.38 5.80 5.73
CA LEU A 250 11.31 5.09 6.62
C LEU A 250 10.78 3.73 7.09
N LEU A 251 9.51 3.46 6.79
CA LEU A 251 8.80 2.25 7.19
C LEU A 251 8.66 1.27 6.03
N TYR A 252 8.70 1.73 4.79
CA TYR A 252 8.50 0.92 3.60
C TYR A 252 9.66 1.05 2.61
N CYS A 253 9.92 -0.02 1.88
CA CYS A 253 10.92 0.00 0.82
C CYS A 253 10.50 1.00 -0.26
N HIS A 254 11.37 1.96 -0.55
CA HIS A 254 11.09 3.00 -1.54
C HIS A 254 10.90 2.48 -2.99
N PHE A 255 11.28 1.22 -3.25
CA PHE A 255 11.07 0.55 -4.53
C PHE A 255 9.85 -0.37 -4.54
N CYS A 256 9.88 -1.46 -3.77
CA CYS A 256 8.83 -2.48 -3.81
C CYS A 256 7.65 -2.20 -2.89
N LEU A 257 7.72 -1.19 -2.01
CA LEU A 257 6.70 -0.87 -1.01
C LEU A 257 6.42 -1.97 0.01
N ARG A 258 7.34 -2.94 0.19
CA ARG A 258 7.27 -3.88 1.32
C ARG A 258 7.66 -3.20 2.62
N CYS A 259 6.97 -3.53 3.72
CA CYS A 259 7.28 -3.05 5.06
C CYS A 259 8.71 -3.46 5.48
N LEU A 260 9.45 -2.53 6.08
CA LEU A 260 10.86 -2.66 6.49
C LEU A 260 10.99 -3.12 7.95
N SER A 261 10.18 -4.08 8.34
CA SER A 261 10.16 -4.69 9.68
C SER A 261 11.38 -5.58 9.95
N HIS A 262 11.98 -6.17 8.91
CA HIS A 262 13.13 -7.07 9.01
C HIS A 262 14.47 -6.36 8.83
N VAL A 263 14.63 -5.63 7.72
CA VAL A 263 15.90 -5.06 7.28
C VAL A 263 15.67 -3.67 6.68
N ARG A 264 16.62 -2.76 6.91
CA ARG A 264 16.69 -1.41 6.34
C ARG A 264 18.07 -1.15 5.75
N LEU A 265 18.13 -0.95 4.44
CA LEU A 265 19.30 -0.49 3.71
C LEU A 265 19.11 0.97 3.29
N PRO A 266 19.95 1.93 3.72
CA PRO A 266 19.76 3.32 3.36
C PRO A 266 20.15 3.56 1.90
N CYS A 267 19.61 4.62 1.31
CA CYS A 267 20.22 5.25 0.14
C CYS A 267 21.70 5.59 0.44
N ILE A 268 22.55 5.52 -0.57
CA ILE A 268 23.98 5.81 -0.45
C ILE A 268 24.29 7.31 -0.52
N GLU A 269 23.38 8.10 -1.13
CA GLU A 269 23.54 9.55 -1.26
C GLU A 269 22.67 10.30 -0.25
N CYS A 270 21.34 10.05 -0.23
CA CYS A 270 20.42 10.82 0.60
C CYS A 270 20.12 10.20 1.97
N THR A 271 19.40 10.97 2.78
CA THR A 271 18.92 10.61 4.12
C THR A 271 17.40 10.42 4.17
N ASN A 272 16.74 10.22 3.03
CA ASN A 272 15.28 10.23 2.96
C ASN A 272 14.67 8.82 2.97
N VAL A 273 15.35 7.82 2.39
CA VAL A 273 14.72 6.54 2.06
C VAL A 273 15.51 5.32 2.49
N PHE A 274 14.78 4.23 2.70
CA PHE A 274 15.31 2.88 2.91
C PHE A 274 14.81 1.87 1.85
N TYR A 275 15.55 0.77 1.74
CA TYR A 275 15.26 -0.37 0.87
C TYR A 275 15.33 -1.68 1.66
N CYS A 276 14.62 -2.70 1.17
CA CYS A 276 14.65 -4.04 1.78
C CYS A 276 15.87 -4.88 1.34
N SER A 277 16.45 -4.60 0.17
CA SER A 277 17.59 -5.34 -0.40
C SER A 277 18.49 -4.43 -1.25
N SER A 278 19.73 -4.86 -1.53
CA SER A 278 20.63 -4.10 -2.41
C SER A 278 20.08 -4.06 -3.83
N LYS A 279 19.42 -5.13 -4.26
CA LYS A 279 18.65 -5.18 -5.51
C LYS A 279 17.62 -4.05 -5.61
N CYS A 280 16.68 -3.94 -4.66
CA CYS A 280 15.67 -2.88 -4.69
C CYS A 280 16.30 -1.47 -4.65
N ARG A 281 17.43 -1.30 -3.95
CA ARG A 281 18.17 -0.04 -3.96
C ARG A 281 18.75 0.27 -5.35
N GLN A 282 19.37 -0.71 -6.00
CA GLN A 282 19.97 -0.56 -7.32
C GLN A 282 18.91 -0.33 -8.41
N GLU A 283 17.81 -1.06 -8.36
CA GLU A 283 16.67 -0.89 -9.28
C GLU A 283 16.05 0.49 -9.11
N ALA A 284 15.76 0.92 -7.87
CA ALA A 284 15.26 2.27 -7.65
C ALA A 284 16.22 3.32 -8.19
N TRP A 285 17.52 3.20 -7.88
CA TRP A 285 18.55 4.13 -8.37
C TRP A 285 18.50 4.25 -9.89
N THR A 286 18.57 3.11 -10.57
CA THR A 286 18.61 3.03 -12.03
C THR A 286 17.32 3.55 -12.66
N VAL A 287 16.15 3.24 -12.08
CA VAL A 287 14.85 3.53 -12.70
C VAL A 287 14.44 4.99 -12.47
N PHE A 288 14.54 5.52 -11.25
CA PHE A 288 14.01 6.87 -10.94
C PHE A 288 14.80 7.63 -9.86
N HIS A 289 15.33 6.95 -8.84
CA HIS A 289 15.81 7.59 -7.63
C HIS A 289 17.10 8.36 -7.85
N GLU A 290 17.95 8.01 -8.83
CA GLU A 290 19.13 8.82 -9.17
C GLU A 290 18.76 10.29 -9.41
N TYR A 291 17.68 10.53 -10.16
CA TYR A 291 17.21 11.86 -10.51
C TYR A 291 16.46 12.52 -9.34
N GLU A 292 15.61 11.76 -8.66
CA GLU A 292 14.80 12.28 -7.57
C GLU A 292 15.58 12.49 -6.27
N CYS A 293 16.73 11.82 -6.09
CA CYS A 293 17.43 11.67 -4.81
C CYS A 293 17.54 12.99 -4.03
N LYS A 294 17.98 14.05 -4.74
CA LYS A 294 18.20 15.39 -4.17
C LYS A 294 16.89 16.15 -3.99
N PHE A 295 15.95 15.99 -4.91
CA PHE A 295 14.67 16.71 -4.96
C PHE A 295 13.57 16.08 -4.12
N LEU A 296 13.80 14.87 -3.59
CA LEU A 296 12.78 14.07 -2.94
C LEU A 296 12.03 14.82 -1.81
N PRO A 297 12.68 15.62 -0.93
CA PRO A 297 11.97 16.40 0.07
C PRO A 297 10.92 17.37 -0.51
N PHE A 298 11.19 17.95 -1.69
CA PHE A 298 10.24 18.80 -2.41
C PHE A 298 9.17 17.96 -3.12
N LEU A 299 9.57 16.87 -3.79
CA LEU A 299 8.64 16.00 -4.52
C LEU A 299 7.54 15.43 -3.62
N HIS A 300 7.84 15.15 -2.35
CA HIS A 300 6.83 14.70 -1.38
C HIS A 300 5.72 15.72 -1.10
N GLU A 301 6.00 17.01 -1.26
CA GLU A 301 5.02 18.09 -1.12
C GLU A 301 4.37 18.45 -2.47
N PHE A 302 4.89 17.91 -3.58
CA PHE A 302 4.42 18.21 -4.94
C PHE A 302 3.14 17.46 -5.34
N GLY A 303 2.60 16.64 -4.42
CA GLY A 303 1.33 15.93 -4.60
C GLY A 303 1.34 15.01 -5.83
N ILE A 304 0.24 15.04 -6.60
CA ILE A 304 0.11 14.24 -7.83
C ILE A 304 1.19 14.57 -8.89
N GLY A 305 1.81 15.75 -8.79
CA GLY A 305 2.92 16.15 -9.64
C GLY A 305 4.13 15.23 -9.51
N HIS A 306 4.35 14.62 -8.34
CA HIS A 306 5.40 13.61 -8.17
C HIS A 306 5.11 12.34 -8.98
N LEU A 307 3.89 11.84 -8.93
CA LEU A 307 3.50 10.65 -9.70
C LEU A 307 3.61 10.92 -11.22
N ALA A 308 3.18 12.11 -11.66
CA ALA A 308 3.32 12.55 -13.05
C ALA A 308 4.77 12.71 -13.49
N LEU A 309 5.63 13.31 -12.66
CA LEU A 309 7.06 13.43 -12.91
C LEU A 309 7.70 12.04 -13.03
N ARG A 310 7.31 11.09 -12.16
CA ARG A 310 7.87 9.74 -12.18
C ARG A 310 7.49 8.97 -13.45
N ILE A 311 6.34 9.23 -14.07
CA ILE A 311 6.02 8.68 -15.40
C ILE A 311 7.10 9.07 -16.42
N PHE A 312 7.53 10.33 -16.45
CA PHE A 312 8.57 10.79 -17.37
C PHE A 312 9.94 10.17 -17.11
N LEU A 313 10.22 9.80 -15.87
CA LEU A 313 11.46 9.11 -15.52
C LEU A 313 11.43 7.67 -16.01
N ILE A 314 10.31 6.96 -15.89
CA ILE A 314 10.27 5.51 -16.15
C ILE A 314 9.81 5.13 -17.56
N ALA A 315 9.10 6.02 -18.26
CA ALA A 315 8.55 5.73 -19.58
C ALA A 315 9.63 5.67 -20.66
N ASP A 316 9.40 4.86 -21.69
CA ASP A 316 10.15 4.94 -22.94
C ASP A 316 9.65 6.13 -23.76
N TRP A 317 10.52 7.12 -23.96
CA TRP A 317 10.17 8.33 -24.68
C TRP A 317 10.04 8.15 -26.18
N SER A 318 10.61 7.09 -26.76
CA SER A 318 10.34 6.76 -28.15
C SER A 318 8.85 6.47 -28.36
N GLU A 319 8.24 5.73 -27.43
CA GLU A 319 6.79 5.47 -27.43
C GLU A 319 5.99 6.75 -27.22
N ILE A 320 6.34 7.58 -26.23
CA ILE A 320 5.66 8.86 -25.97
C ILE A 320 5.65 9.74 -27.22
N LEU A 321 6.80 9.87 -27.89
CA LEU A 321 6.93 10.72 -29.07
C LEU A 321 6.15 10.20 -30.27
N ASP A 322 6.03 8.88 -30.42
CA ASP A 322 5.22 8.29 -31.49
C ASP A 322 3.72 8.53 -31.27
N PHE A 323 3.23 8.50 -30.02
CA PHE A 323 1.86 8.92 -29.72
C PHE A 323 1.65 10.42 -29.96
N ASN A 324 2.63 11.26 -29.60
CA ASN A 324 2.53 12.71 -29.76
C ASN A 324 2.54 13.16 -31.23
N LYS A 325 3.21 12.44 -32.15
CA LYS A 325 3.15 12.72 -33.60
C LYS A 325 1.72 12.58 -34.16
N ASN A 326 0.89 11.74 -33.54
CA ASN A 326 -0.50 11.54 -33.93
C ASN A 326 -1.47 12.55 -33.28
N LEU A 327 -1.02 13.35 -32.31
CA LEU A 327 -1.84 14.40 -31.68
C LEU A 327 -1.96 15.67 -32.55
N ASP A 328 -1.00 15.93 -33.43
CA ASP A 328 -0.90 17.17 -34.22
C ASP A 328 -1.72 17.17 -35.55
N LEU A 329 -2.62 16.22 -35.76
CA LEU A 329 -3.44 16.13 -36.98
C LEU A 329 -4.94 16.03 -36.67
N ASN A 330 -5.56 17.13 -36.20
CA ASN A 330 -6.99 17.46 -36.43
C ASN A 330 -8.07 16.37 -36.28
N ALA A 331 -7.84 15.28 -35.54
CA ALA A 331 -8.81 14.19 -35.44
C ALA A 331 -8.71 13.51 -34.07
N ASN A 332 -9.80 13.60 -33.31
CA ASN A 332 -10.31 12.56 -32.42
C ASN A 332 -9.28 11.50 -31.98
N VAL A 333 -8.46 11.80 -30.97
CA VAL A 333 -7.69 10.76 -30.24
C VAL A 333 -8.64 9.76 -29.56
N ARG A 334 -9.92 10.10 -29.41
CA ARG A 334 -11.01 9.17 -29.07
C ARG A 334 -11.24 8.06 -30.11
N ALA A 335 -10.71 8.17 -31.32
CA ALA A 335 -10.85 7.14 -32.35
C ALA A 335 -9.83 6.00 -32.19
N ASP A 336 -8.66 6.25 -31.60
CA ASP A 336 -7.62 5.24 -31.42
C ASP A 336 -7.87 4.34 -30.19
N SER A 337 -8.63 4.85 -29.19
CA SER A 337 -9.15 4.02 -28.10
C SER A 337 -10.13 2.93 -28.55
N ASN A 338 -10.66 3.01 -29.77
CA ASN A 338 -11.49 1.97 -30.37
C ASN A 338 -10.68 0.92 -31.15
N GLN A 339 -9.39 1.15 -31.42
CA GLN A 339 -8.49 0.20 -32.11
C GLN A 339 -7.49 -0.48 -31.17
N PHE A 340 -7.29 0.07 -29.96
CA PHE A 340 -6.53 -0.62 -28.92
C PHE A 340 -7.28 -1.86 -28.46
N ASP A 341 -6.67 -3.04 -28.66
CA ASP A 341 -7.19 -4.29 -28.13
C ASP A 341 -7.13 -4.21 -26.60
N LEU A 342 -8.28 -3.92 -25.98
CA LEU A 342 -8.41 -3.73 -24.53
C LEU A 342 -8.07 -5.00 -23.74
N MET A 343 -7.95 -6.15 -24.41
CA MET A 343 -7.45 -7.40 -23.81
C MET A 343 -5.93 -7.50 -23.79
N LYS A 344 -5.22 -6.50 -24.33
CA LYS A 344 -3.76 -6.37 -24.29
C LYS A 344 -3.29 -5.26 -23.36
N MET A 345 -4.11 -4.84 -22.38
CA MET A 345 -3.60 -3.91 -21.37
C MET A 345 -2.44 -4.56 -20.62
N GLN A 346 -1.35 -3.81 -20.55
CA GLN A 346 -0.10 -4.21 -19.93
C GLN A 346 0.39 -3.09 -19.01
N CYS A 347 1.42 -3.41 -18.23
CA CYS A 347 2.15 -2.45 -17.42
C CYS A 347 3.08 -1.59 -18.31
N ASP A 348 2.51 -0.83 -19.25
CA ASP A 348 3.23 -0.01 -20.22
C ASP A 348 2.63 1.40 -20.39
N TYR A 349 3.38 2.30 -21.06
CA TYR A 349 2.92 3.68 -21.27
C TYR A 349 1.70 3.74 -22.20
N ARG A 350 1.64 2.85 -23.20
CA ARG A 350 0.52 2.80 -24.15
C ARG A 350 -0.81 2.55 -23.45
N SER A 351 -0.84 1.61 -22.51
CA SER A 351 -2.02 1.29 -21.72
C SER A 351 -2.41 2.48 -20.84
N LEU A 352 -1.44 3.15 -20.19
CA LEU A 352 -1.67 4.39 -19.45
C LEU A 352 -2.23 5.51 -20.34
N HIS A 353 -1.67 5.69 -21.54
CA HIS A 353 -2.10 6.72 -22.50
C HIS A 353 -3.55 6.50 -22.96
N SER A 354 -4.00 5.24 -22.97
CA SER A 354 -5.37 4.88 -23.33
C SER A 354 -6.41 5.19 -22.24
N LEU A 355 -5.99 5.53 -21.02
CA LEU A 355 -6.90 5.77 -19.90
C LEU A 355 -7.71 7.06 -20.08
N ILE A 356 -8.88 7.11 -19.43
CA ILE A 356 -9.76 8.28 -19.48
C ILE A 356 -9.08 9.47 -18.77
N ASP A 357 -9.12 10.65 -19.38
CA ASP A 357 -8.50 11.86 -18.82
C ASP A 357 -9.54 12.84 -18.24
N ASN A 358 -10.78 12.79 -18.70
CA ASN A 358 -11.86 13.74 -18.36
C ASN A 358 -11.47 15.21 -18.59
N ILE A 359 -10.50 15.49 -19.47
CA ILE A 359 -9.99 16.84 -19.70
C ILE A 359 -11.06 17.76 -20.32
N SER A 360 -11.96 17.20 -21.12
CA SER A 360 -13.06 17.93 -21.76
C SER A 360 -14.10 18.48 -20.77
N ASP A 361 -14.20 17.85 -19.61
CA ASP A 361 -15.19 18.17 -18.57
C ASP A 361 -14.55 18.91 -17.39
N ALA A 362 -13.27 19.29 -17.54
CA ALA A 362 -12.52 20.03 -16.55
C ALA A 362 -13.00 21.48 -16.46
N ASP A 363 -13.17 21.97 -15.23
CA ASP A 363 -13.34 23.40 -14.98
C ASP A 363 -12.02 24.15 -15.20
N PHE A 364 -12.14 25.47 -15.37
CA PHE A 364 -11.00 26.34 -15.66
C PHE A 364 -9.92 26.31 -14.57
N GLU A 365 -10.32 26.27 -13.30
CA GLU A 365 -9.40 26.26 -12.16
C GLU A 365 -8.55 24.98 -12.13
N THR A 366 -9.17 23.81 -12.33
CA THR A 366 -8.49 22.52 -12.43
C THR A 366 -7.51 22.51 -13.59
N PHE A 367 -7.95 22.96 -14.77
CA PHE A 367 -7.11 23.03 -15.95
C PHE A 367 -5.90 23.93 -15.74
N GLN A 368 -6.11 25.13 -15.18
CA GLN A 368 -5.05 26.08 -14.88
C GLN A 368 -4.03 25.49 -13.88
N SER A 369 -4.51 24.86 -12.80
CA SER A 369 -3.67 24.20 -11.79
C SER A 369 -2.79 23.12 -12.40
N PHE A 370 -3.35 22.25 -13.25
CA PHE A 370 -2.58 21.19 -13.89
C PHE A 370 -1.64 21.72 -14.97
N LEU A 371 -1.98 22.80 -15.67
CA LEU A 371 -1.05 23.44 -16.59
C LEU A 371 0.18 23.97 -15.85
N ILE A 372 0.00 24.72 -14.76
CA ILE A 372 1.13 25.21 -13.94
C ILE A 372 1.96 24.04 -13.39
N THR A 373 1.29 22.99 -12.91
CA THR A 373 1.96 21.76 -12.43
C THR A 373 2.78 21.10 -13.55
N SER A 374 2.25 21.03 -14.77
CA SER A 374 2.96 20.46 -15.93
C SER A 374 4.18 21.28 -16.35
N ILE A 375 4.10 22.62 -16.26
CA ILE A 375 5.25 23.51 -16.51
C ILE A 375 6.30 23.32 -15.42
N MET A 376 5.90 23.21 -14.15
CA MET A 376 6.82 22.90 -13.04
C MET A 376 7.51 21.55 -13.27
N ILE A 377 6.79 20.52 -13.72
CA ILE A 377 7.40 19.22 -14.08
C ILE A 377 8.46 19.41 -15.16
N ALA A 378 8.16 20.16 -16.23
CA ALA A 378 9.14 20.41 -17.30
C ALA A 378 10.41 21.11 -16.78
N VAL A 379 10.25 22.12 -15.92
CA VAL A 379 11.37 22.79 -15.24
C VAL A 379 12.18 21.80 -14.41
N LEU A 380 11.54 20.97 -13.57
CA LEU A 380 12.23 20.00 -12.73
C LEU A 380 13.00 18.96 -13.56
N LEU A 381 12.42 18.47 -14.65
CA LEU A 381 13.08 17.53 -15.56
C LEU A 381 14.35 18.14 -16.18
N GLU A 382 14.33 19.43 -16.53
CA GLU A 382 15.52 20.17 -16.98
C GLU A 382 16.58 20.24 -15.86
N LYS A 383 16.19 20.69 -14.66
CA LYS A 383 17.12 20.86 -13.52
C LYS A 383 17.68 19.54 -12.99
N MET A 384 16.98 18.43 -13.19
CA MET A 384 17.46 17.08 -12.88
C MET A 384 18.47 16.56 -13.90
N GLU A 385 18.66 17.25 -15.02
CA GLU A 385 19.47 16.83 -16.18
C GLU A 385 19.07 15.45 -16.74
N CYS A 386 17.87 14.97 -16.39
CA CYS A 386 17.42 13.63 -16.75
C CYS A 386 17.22 13.50 -18.26
N LEU A 387 16.73 14.57 -18.90
CA LEU A 387 16.48 14.60 -20.33
C LEU A 387 17.77 14.46 -21.15
N ILE A 388 18.84 15.11 -20.69
CA ILE A 388 20.15 15.06 -21.36
C ILE A 388 20.81 13.69 -21.14
N LYS A 389 20.74 13.14 -19.92
CA LYS A 389 21.40 11.88 -19.56
C LYS A 389 20.75 10.64 -20.17
N ARG A 390 19.42 10.61 -20.27
CA ARG A 390 18.66 9.42 -20.70
C ARG A 390 18.26 9.45 -22.17
N TYR A 391 18.13 10.63 -22.76
CA TYR A 391 17.56 10.81 -24.10
C TYR A 391 18.49 11.58 -25.05
N SER A 392 19.80 11.44 -24.87
CA SER A 392 20.82 12.01 -25.76
C SER A 392 20.58 11.56 -27.21
N GLY A 393 19.93 12.41 -28.01
CA GLY A 393 19.57 12.12 -29.40
C GLY A 393 18.11 12.38 -29.78
N LEU A 394 17.20 12.47 -28.81
CA LEU A 394 15.79 12.82 -29.07
C LEU A 394 15.60 14.34 -29.01
N LYS A 395 14.95 14.92 -30.02
CA LYS A 395 14.56 16.34 -30.04
C LYS A 395 13.19 16.49 -29.38
N ILE A 396 13.17 16.69 -28.06
CA ILE A 396 11.94 16.92 -27.30
C ILE A 396 11.85 18.42 -26.98
N SER A 397 10.80 19.10 -27.43
CA SER A 397 10.59 20.51 -27.11
C SER A 397 9.95 20.67 -25.73
N THR A 398 10.22 21.80 -25.05
CA THR A 398 9.60 22.13 -23.76
C THR A 398 8.07 22.08 -23.82
N ILE A 399 7.49 22.54 -24.94
CA ILE A 399 6.03 22.51 -25.16
C ILE A 399 5.50 21.07 -25.20
N GLN A 400 6.22 20.14 -25.81
CA GLN A 400 5.83 18.72 -25.83
C GLN A 400 5.86 18.11 -24.42
N LEU A 401 6.85 18.46 -23.60
CA LEU A 401 6.91 18.04 -22.19
C LEU A 401 5.67 18.52 -21.43
N ILE A 402 5.35 19.81 -21.58
CA ILE A 402 4.21 20.46 -20.90
C ILE A 402 2.89 19.81 -21.33
N LYS A 403 2.66 19.66 -22.64
CA LYS A 403 1.45 18.99 -23.16
C LYS A 403 1.32 17.57 -22.61
N THR A 404 2.38 16.78 -22.71
CA THR A 404 2.37 15.39 -22.21
C THR A 404 2.10 15.35 -20.69
N GLY A 405 2.72 16.26 -19.95
CA GLY A 405 2.56 16.37 -18.50
C GLY A 405 1.13 16.69 -18.11
N LEU A 406 0.49 17.61 -18.84
CA LEU A 406 -0.91 17.97 -18.61
C LEU A 406 -1.85 16.77 -18.82
N TYR A 407 -1.74 16.09 -19.97
CA TYR A 407 -2.57 14.91 -20.23
C TYR A 407 -2.34 13.80 -19.21
N ASN A 408 -1.08 13.57 -18.81
CA ASN A 408 -0.75 12.59 -17.77
C ASN A 408 -1.36 12.98 -16.41
N LEU A 409 -1.39 14.27 -16.02
CA LEU A 409 -2.03 14.73 -14.78
C LEU A 409 -3.54 14.44 -14.78
N PHE A 410 -4.23 14.75 -15.87
CA PHE A 410 -5.67 14.47 -16.02
C PHE A 410 -5.98 12.95 -15.96
N ARG A 411 -5.16 12.13 -16.62
CA ARG A 411 -5.25 10.66 -16.51
C ARG A 411 -4.97 10.18 -15.10
N ILE A 412 -3.95 10.71 -14.42
CA ILE A 412 -3.62 10.33 -13.04
C ILE A 412 -4.80 10.60 -12.11
N VAL A 413 -5.39 11.80 -12.15
CA VAL A 413 -6.48 12.16 -11.23
C VAL A 413 -7.73 11.29 -11.44
N SER A 414 -7.96 10.84 -12.68
CA SER A 414 -9.09 10.00 -13.03
C SER A 414 -8.86 8.50 -12.77
N ASN A 415 -7.62 8.03 -12.62
CA ASN A 415 -7.29 6.59 -12.62
C ASN A 415 -6.34 6.12 -11.51
N ALA A 416 -5.73 7.04 -10.75
CA ALA A 416 -4.80 6.67 -9.67
C ALA A 416 -5.50 5.87 -8.58
N SER A 417 -4.84 4.81 -8.15
CA SER A 417 -5.25 3.96 -7.04
C SER A 417 -4.38 4.23 -5.81
N SER A 418 -5.01 4.20 -4.65
CA SER A 418 -4.33 4.18 -3.35
C SER A 418 -3.86 2.77 -3.04
N ILE A 419 -2.57 2.60 -2.73
CA ILE A 419 -2.03 1.36 -2.16
C ILE A 419 -2.16 1.46 -0.65
N SER A 420 -2.84 0.48 -0.06
CA SER A 420 -3.10 0.44 1.38
C SER A 420 -2.44 -0.77 2.02
N ASP A 421 -2.05 -0.63 3.28
CA ASP A 421 -1.51 -1.70 4.10
C ASP A 421 -2.26 -1.79 5.44
N LEU A 422 -2.46 -3.02 5.94
CA LEU A 422 -3.19 -3.29 7.18
C LEU A 422 -2.23 -3.35 8.36
N HIS A 423 -2.38 -2.42 9.31
CA HIS A 423 -1.59 -2.40 10.54
C HIS A 423 -2.42 -2.89 11.73
N SER A 424 -1.83 -3.76 12.55
CA SER A 424 -2.36 -4.04 13.88
C SER A 424 -1.72 -3.10 14.89
N GLU A 425 -2.49 -2.19 15.49
CA GLU A 425 -2.05 -1.45 16.67
C GLU A 425 -2.57 -2.13 17.94
N VAL A 426 -1.64 -2.41 18.86
CA VAL A 426 -1.98 -2.85 20.22
C VAL A 426 -2.31 -1.60 21.03
N ASN A 427 -3.60 -1.33 21.23
CA ASN A 427 -4.00 -0.22 22.08
C ASN A 427 -3.75 -0.60 23.55
N SER A 428 -2.88 0.14 24.24
CA SER A 428 -2.44 -0.19 25.60
C SER A 428 -3.54 -0.07 26.66
N GLN A 429 -4.69 0.52 26.31
CA GLN A 429 -5.82 0.72 27.21
C GLN A 429 -7.00 -0.22 26.99
N ASN A 430 -7.12 -0.86 25.81
CA ASN A 430 -8.17 -1.81 25.48
C ASN A 430 -7.52 -2.99 24.74
N SER A 431 -7.63 -4.21 25.28
CA SER A 431 -7.09 -5.45 24.71
C SER A 431 -7.77 -5.90 23.39
N SER A 432 -8.26 -4.95 22.60
CA SER A 432 -8.76 -5.13 21.24
C SER A 432 -7.73 -4.59 20.25
N ASN A 433 -7.19 -5.46 19.39
CA ASN A 433 -6.38 -5.02 18.26
C ASN A 433 -7.27 -4.19 17.32
N ILE A 434 -6.94 -2.90 17.16
CA ILE A 434 -7.59 -2.07 16.14
C ILE A 434 -6.76 -2.28 14.88
N LEU A 435 -7.42 -2.79 13.83
CA LEU A 435 -6.85 -2.82 12.49
C LEU A 435 -7.01 -1.45 11.86
N ASP A 436 -5.89 -0.84 11.48
CA ASP A 436 -5.83 0.43 10.79
C ASP A 436 -5.38 0.19 9.33
N CYS A 437 -6.25 0.54 8.38
CA CYS A 437 -5.94 0.45 6.95
C CYS A 437 -5.35 1.79 6.51
N ARG A 438 -4.04 1.81 6.25
CA ARG A 438 -3.31 3.05 5.94
C ARG A 438 -3.02 3.11 4.46
N VAL A 439 -3.36 4.22 3.82
CA VAL A 439 -2.88 4.52 2.45
C VAL A 439 -1.41 4.87 2.53
N ILE A 440 -0.55 4.01 1.99
CA ILE A 440 0.91 4.16 2.06
C ILE A 440 1.51 4.74 0.76
N ALA A 441 0.84 4.56 -0.38
CA ALA A 441 1.36 4.99 -1.68
C ALA A 441 0.23 5.30 -2.67
N ALA A 442 0.55 6.07 -3.71
CA ALA A 442 -0.30 6.29 -4.88
C ALA A 442 0.31 5.59 -6.10
N ALA A 443 -0.52 4.99 -6.96
CA ALA A 443 -0.06 4.24 -8.12
C ALA A 443 -1.08 4.21 -9.27
N ILE A 444 -0.64 3.82 -10.47
CA ILE A 444 -1.51 3.58 -11.63
C ILE A 444 -1.44 2.10 -12.00
N TYR A 445 -2.61 1.48 -12.14
CA TYR A 445 -2.82 0.09 -12.54
C TYR A 445 -3.73 0.10 -13.78
N PRO A 446 -3.16 0.15 -15.00
CA PRO A 446 -3.95 0.41 -16.21
C PRO A 446 -5.13 -0.55 -16.40
N SER A 447 -4.93 -1.84 -16.13
CA SER A 447 -5.96 -2.87 -16.29
C SER A 447 -7.06 -2.75 -15.24
N ILE A 448 -6.69 -2.48 -13.99
CA ILE A 448 -7.64 -2.26 -12.88
C ILE A 448 -8.45 -0.98 -13.08
N SER A 449 -7.89 0.05 -13.75
CA SER A 449 -8.61 1.28 -14.09
C SER A 449 -9.78 1.08 -15.08
N LEU A 450 -9.94 -0.12 -15.67
CA LEU A 450 -11.14 -0.48 -16.44
C LEU A 450 -12.35 -0.85 -15.56
N LEU A 451 -12.16 -1.10 -14.27
CA LEU A 451 -13.27 -1.46 -13.37
C LEU A 451 -14.07 -0.20 -13.03
N ASN A 452 -15.34 -0.16 -13.45
CA ASN A 452 -16.22 0.94 -13.12
C ASN A 452 -16.58 0.98 -11.63
N HIS A 453 -17.03 2.15 -11.17
CA HIS A 453 -17.43 2.36 -9.79
C HIS A 453 -18.79 1.71 -9.46
N ASN A 454 -18.86 1.06 -8.30
CA ASN A 454 -20.08 0.86 -7.52
C ASN A 454 -19.78 1.23 -6.05
N CYS A 455 -20.74 1.89 -5.37
CA CYS A 455 -20.58 2.24 -3.96
C CYS A 455 -20.48 1.01 -3.06
N ASN A 456 -20.98 -0.15 -3.49
CA ASN A 456 -20.81 -1.46 -2.86
C ASN A 456 -20.31 -2.49 -3.90
N PRO A 457 -18.98 -2.62 -4.10
CA PRO A 457 -18.43 -3.44 -5.18
C PRO A 457 -18.71 -4.94 -5.00
N ASN A 458 -18.49 -5.71 -6.07
CA ASN A 458 -18.54 -7.18 -6.07
C ASN A 458 -17.14 -7.82 -5.99
N ILE A 459 -16.09 -7.01 -5.82
CA ILE A 459 -14.69 -7.42 -5.68
C ILE A 459 -14.08 -6.98 -4.35
N VAL A 460 -12.98 -7.63 -3.99
CA VAL A 460 -12.04 -7.20 -2.94
C VAL A 460 -10.68 -6.93 -3.59
N SER A 461 -10.03 -5.83 -3.19
CA SER A 461 -8.69 -5.44 -3.64
C SER A 461 -7.69 -5.63 -2.50
N LEU A 462 -6.60 -6.34 -2.78
CA LEU A 462 -5.55 -6.66 -1.81
C LEU A 462 -4.19 -6.35 -2.42
N PHE A 463 -3.24 -5.89 -1.61
CA PHE A 463 -1.87 -5.66 -2.06
C PHE A 463 -0.95 -6.77 -1.56
N LYS A 464 -0.23 -7.42 -2.48
CA LYS A 464 0.77 -8.45 -2.17
C LYS A 464 2.16 -8.05 -2.69
N ALA A 465 3.19 -8.62 -2.07
CA ALA A 465 4.60 -8.28 -2.34
C ALA A 465 4.86 -6.75 -2.37
N GLY A 466 4.16 -6.01 -1.49
CA GLY A 466 4.22 -4.56 -1.35
C GLY A 466 3.37 -3.76 -2.32
N CYS A 467 3.28 -4.13 -3.60
CA CYS A 467 2.57 -3.32 -4.59
C CYS A 467 1.82 -4.08 -5.69
N ILE A 468 1.73 -5.41 -5.68
CA ILE A 468 0.92 -6.12 -6.67
C ILE A 468 -0.54 -6.03 -6.20
N ASN A 469 -1.42 -5.47 -7.03
CA ASN A 469 -2.84 -5.40 -6.70
C ASN A 469 -3.54 -6.66 -7.20
N LEU A 470 -4.11 -7.41 -6.26
CA LEU A 470 -4.90 -8.61 -6.49
C LEU A 470 -6.38 -8.26 -6.34
N ILE A 471 -7.12 -8.40 -7.44
CA ILE A 471 -8.56 -8.25 -7.46
C ILE A 471 -9.20 -9.62 -7.45
N LYS A 472 -10.01 -9.88 -6.42
CA LYS A 472 -10.76 -11.14 -6.26
C LYS A 472 -12.24 -10.89 -6.18
N ALA A 473 -13.03 -11.88 -6.60
CA ALA A 473 -14.47 -11.85 -6.40
C ALA A 473 -14.80 -11.90 -4.90
N ALA A 474 -15.50 -10.88 -4.38
CA ALA A 474 -16.02 -10.91 -3.01
C ALA A 474 -17.37 -11.63 -2.93
N LYS A 475 -18.12 -11.59 -4.03
CA LYS A 475 -19.44 -12.19 -4.24
C LYS A 475 -19.41 -13.06 -5.49
N ARG A 476 -20.40 -13.93 -5.67
CA ARG A 476 -20.58 -14.67 -6.93
C ARG A 476 -20.92 -13.67 -8.05
N ILE A 477 -20.31 -13.83 -9.21
CA ILE A 477 -20.55 -12.98 -10.39
C ILE A 477 -20.97 -13.86 -11.56
N GLU A 478 -22.17 -13.64 -12.10
CA GLU A 478 -22.72 -14.41 -13.21
C GLU A 478 -22.24 -13.90 -14.58
N PRO A 479 -22.26 -14.75 -15.63
CA PRO A 479 -22.01 -14.31 -16.99
C PRO A 479 -22.92 -13.13 -17.38
N GLY A 480 -22.30 -12.06 -17.89
CA GLY A 480 -22.99 -10.83 -18.26
C GLY A 480 -23.05 -9.76 -17.17
N GLU A 481 -22.68 -10.08 -15.93
CA GLU A 481 -22.58 -9.09 -14.85
C GLU A 481 -21.29 -8.27 -14.96
N GLU A 482 -21.41 -6.98 -14.70
CA GLU A 482 -20.29 -6.04 -14.68
C GLU A 482 -19.48 -6.20 -13.37
N ILE A 483 -18.17 -6.07 -13.48
CA ILE A 483 -17.24 -6.16 -12.36
C ILE A 483 -16.93 -4.75 -11.90
N PHE A 484 -17.21 -4.46 -10.64
CA PHE A 484 -17.15 -3.13 -10.08
C PHE A 484 -16.08 -3.01 -9.01
N ASN A 485 -15.31 -1.93 -9.08
CA ASN A 485 -14.47 -1.47 -7.98
C ASN A 485 -15.17 -0.34 -7.20
N CYS A 486 -14.64 0.02 -6.04
CA CYS A 486 -15.00 1.26 -5.34
C CYS A 486 -13.84 2.24 -5.39
N TYR A 487 -14.12 3.48 -5.77
CA TYR A 487 -13.09 4.51 -6.00
C TYR A 487 -12.66 5.22 -4.69
N GLY A 488 -12.67 4.49 -3.56
CA GLY A 488 -12.46 5.04 -2.23
C GLY A 488 -13.65 5.83 -1.66
N ILE A 489 -14.82 5.77 -2.31
CA ILE A 489 -16.03 6.52 -1.96
C ILE A 489 -17.15 5.52 -1.62
N HIS A 490 -16.89 4.70 -0.59
CA HIS A 490 -17.79 3.61 -0.19
C HIS A 490 -18.97 4.15 0.61
N PHE A 491 -20.13 3.49 0.53
CA PHE A 491 -21.36 3.95 1.21
C PHE A 491 -21.31 3.87 2.74
N SER A 492 -20.39 3.08 3.28
CA SER A 492 -20.12 3.01 4.73
C SER A 492 -19.54 4.31 5.27
N ASP A 493 -18.71 4.96 4.47
CA ASP A 493 -17.85 6.05 4.94
C ASP A 493 -18.49 7.42 4.66
N TYR A 494 -19.30 7.50 3.60
CA TYR A 494 -19.89 8.74 3.09
C TYR A 494 -21.39 8.64 2.88
N ASN A 495 -22.11 9.74 3.09
CA ASN A 495 -23.53 9.86 2.77
C ASN A 495 -23.77 10.04 1.26
N LEU A 496 -25.02 9.91 0.80
CA LEU A 496 -25.36 9.98 -0.63
C LEU A 496 -24.85 11.27 -1.29
N GLU A 497 -25.06 12.42 -0.65
CA GLU A 497 -24.68 13.73 -1.20
C GLU A 497 -23.17 13.87 -1.31
N GLU A 498 -22.44 13.50 -0.26
CA GLU A 498 -20.97 13.47 -0.24
C GLU A 498 -20.43 12.56 -1.37
N ARG A 499 -20.97 11.34 -1.51
CA ARG A 499 -20.55 10.42 -2.56
C ARG A 499 -20.76 10.99 -3.95
N GLN A 500 -21.95 11.54 -4.22
CA GLN A 500 -22.26 12.13 -5.53
C GLN A 500 -21.38 13.35 -5.81
N GLN A 501 -21.12 14.19 -4.81
CA GLN A 501 -20.25 15.35 -4.97
C GLN A 501 -18.80 14.95 -5.27
N MET A 502 -18.24 13.99 -4.52
CA MET A 502 -16.87 13.50 -4.73
C MET A 502 -16.71 12.81 -6.09
N LEU A 503 -17.68 11.99 -6.50
CA LEU A 503 -17.66 11.33 -7.81
C LEU A 503 -17.81 12.34 -8.95
N GLN A 504 -18.67 13.35 -8.78
CA GLN A 504 -18.86 14.39 -9.78
C GLN A 504 -17.64 15.31 -9.91
N SER A 505 -16.97 15.64 -8.80
CA SER A 505 -15.82 16.55 -8.81
C SER A 505 -14.56 15.89 -9.39
N GLN A 506 -14.27 14.66 -8.99
CA GLN A 506 -13.06 13.95 -9.39
C GLN A 506 -13.24 13.16 -10.69
N TYR A 507 -14.32 12.39 -10.81
CA TYR A 507 -14.53 11.42 -11.90
C TYR A 507 -15.57 11.87 -12.93
N ARG A 508 -16.20 13.03 -12.72
CA ARG A 508 -17.12 13.71 -13.66
C ARG A 508 -18.38 12.90 -14.01
N PHE A 509 -18.84 12.02 -13.12
CA PHE A 509 -20.10 11.27 -13.30
C PHE A 509 -20.95 11.22 -12.03
N ARG A 510 -22.23 10.84 -12.19
CA ARG A 510 -23.16 10.55 -11.10
C ARG A 510 -23.39 9.05 -10.96
N CYS A 511 -23.33 8.54 -9.74
CA CYS A 511 -23.51 7.11 -9.48
C CYS A 511 -24.99 6.74 -9.39
N GLU A 512 -25.41 5.75 -10.19
CA GLU A 512 -26.77 5.20 -10.23
C GLU A 512 -26.81 3.76 -9.68
N CYS A 513 -25.85 3.37 -8.83
CA CYS A 513 -25.84 2.02 -8.22
C CYS A 513 -27.05 1.78 -7.32
N GLU A 514 -27.29 0.51 -7.00
CA GLU A 514 -28.39 0.06 -6.15
C GLU A 514 -28.42 0.79 -4.81
N VAL A 515 -27.27 1.02 -4.17
CA VAL A 515 -27.20 1.72 -2.88
C VAL A 515 -27.61 3.19 -3.02
N CYS A 516 -27.14 3.87 -4.06
CA CYS A 516 -27.51 5.27 -4.31
C CYS A 516 -28.99 5.42 -4.66
N CYS A 517 -29.53 4.49 -5.45
CA CYS A 517 -30.94 4.48 -5.81
C CYS A 517 -31.83 4.19 -4.59
N GLU A 518 -31.49 3.19 -3.77
CA GLU A 518 -32.19 2.88 -2.52
C GLU A 518 -32.18 4.06 -1.54
N GLU A 519 -31.01 4.65 -1.28
CA GLU A 519 -30.89 5.79 -0.34
C GLU A 519 -31.72 6.99 -0.81
N LYS A 520 -31.73 7.27 -2.11
CA LYS A 520 -32.54 8.34 -2.71
C LYS A 520 -34.03 8.07 -2.56
N ASP A 521 -34.48 6.86 -2.84
CA ASP A 521 -35.88 6.45 -2.70
C ASP A 521 -36.35 6.54 -1.25
N LEU A 522 -35.52 6.15 -0.30
CA LEU A 522 -35.84 6.19 1.12
C LEU A 522 -35.90 7.62 1.67
N GLN A 523 -35.00 8.51 1.24
CA GLN A 523 -35.08 9.94 1.59
C GLN A 523 -36.41 10.54 1.15
N LEU A 524 -36.94 10.12 -0.01
CA LEU A 524 -38.22 10.59 -0.53
C LEU A 524 -39.44 9.94 0.16
N LYS A 525 -39.38 8.63 0.46
CA LYS A 525 -40.51 7.87 1.01
C LYS A 525 -40.66 7.98 2.53
N TYR A 526 -39.57 8.24 3.26
CA TYR A 526 -39.55 8.15 4.73
C TYR A 526 -38.67 9.24 5.36
N PRO A 527 -39.14 10.49 5.45
CA PRO A 527 -38.41 11.57 6.10
C PRO A 527 -38.15 11.34 7.62
N ASN A 528 -38.78 10.31 8.23
CA ASN A 528 -38.63 9.95 9.66
C ASN A 528 -37.71 8.73 9.94
N LEU A 529 -36.97 8.24 8.93
CA LEU A 529 -35.97 7.16 9.08
C LEU A 529 -34.87 7.52 10.11
N ASP A 530 -34.74 8.81 10.42
CA ASP A 530 -33.93 9.37 11.51
C ASP A 530 -34.24 8.78 12.87
N SER A 531 -35.47 8.34 13.17
CA SER A 531 -35.81 7.83 14.50
C SER A 531 -35.12 6.50 14.85
N LYS A 532 -35.07 5.55 13.91
CA LYS A 532 -34.35 4.27 14.09
C LYS A 532 -32.83 4.47 14.06
N ALA A 533 -32.35 5.31 13.14
CA ALA A 533 -30.94 5.68 13.04
C ALA A 533 -30.43 6.36 14.32
N SER A 534 -31.16 7.36 14.81
CA SER A 534 -30.86 8.07 16.07
C SER A 534 -30.94 7.14 17.27
N PHE A 535 -31.88 6.19 17.28
CA PHE A 535 -31.92 5.17 18.32
C PHE A 535 -30.66 4.29 18.34
N ILE A 536 -30.17 3.84 17.18
CA ILE A 536 -28.92 3.06 17.11
C ILE A 536 -27.72 3.90 17.55
N ALA A 537 -27.64 5.16 17.12
CA ALA A 537 -26.56 6.06 17.52
C ALA A 537 -26.56 6.29 19.05
N HIS A 538 -27.71 6.63 19.62
CA HIS A 538 -27.85 6.80 21.07
C HIS A 538 -27.57 5.51 21.84
N LEU A 539 -28.03 4.36 21.31
CA LEU A 539 -27.71 3.06 21.90
C LEU A 539 -26.20 2.83 21.93
N SER A 540 -25.50 3.06 20.82
CA SER A 540 -24.05 2.88 20.69
C SER A 540 -23.26 3.63 21.78
N GLU A 541 -23.66 4.87 22.08
CA GLU A 541 -23.02 5.70 23.10
C GLU A 541 -23.23 5.21 24.54
N ASN A 542 -24.32 4.49 24.81
CA ASN A 542 -24.76 4.15 26.17
C ASN A 542 -24.70 2.64 26.48
N LEU A 543 -24.14 1.82 25.58
CA LEU A 543 -24.17 0.35 25.66
C LEU A 543 -23.61 -0.23 26.97
N SER A 544 -22.55 0.38 27.52
CA SER A 544 -21.88 -0.10 28.74
C SER A 544 -22.72 0.07 30.01
N GLU A 545 -23.72 0.94 30.00
CA GLU A 545 -24.56 1.24 31.16
C GLU A 545 -25.85 0.39 31.20
N ILE A 546 -26.12 -0.37 30.13
CA ILE A 546 -27.36 -1.11 29.96
C ILE A 546 -27.24 -2.50 30.61
N SER A 547 -28.20 -2.85 31.47
CA SER A 547 -28.26 -4.19 32.05
C SER A 547 -28.42 -5.29 30.99
N ALA A 548 -27.81 -6.47 31.21
CA ALA A 548 -27.91 -7.61 30.29
C ALA A 548 -29.35 -7.95 29.88
N LYS A 549 -30.32 -7.88 30.81
CA LYS A 549 -31.75 -8.16 30.54
C LYS A 549 -32.37 -7.13 29.60
N SER A 550 -32.03 -5.85 29.76
CA SER A 550 -32.48 -4.79 28.86
C SER A 550 -31.82 -4.92 27.49
N LEU A 551 -30.53 -5.27 27.46
CA LEU A 551 -29.78 -5.46 26.22
C LEU A 551 -30.34 -6.60 25.38
N GLU A 552 -30.77 -7.71 26.00
CA GLU A 552 -31.46 -8.81 25.30
C GLU A 552 -32.79 -8.37 24.65
N LYS A 553 -33.58 -7.54 25.34
CA LYS A 553 -34.83 -7.00 24.79
C LYS A 553 -34.55 -6.10 23.60
N ILE A 554 -33.53 -5.25 23.71
CA ILE A 554 -33.09 -4.36 22.63
C ILE A 554 -32.59 -5.20 21.44
N GLY A 555 -31.73 -6.19 21.69
CA GLY A 555 -31.21 -7.09 20.65
C GLY A 555 -32.33 -7.82 19.90
N SER A 556 -33.36 -8.29 20.59
CA SER A 556 -34.54 -8.91 19.95
C SER A 556 -35.27 -7.94 19.02
N LYS A 557 -35.42 -6.67 19.42
CA LYS A 557 -36.01 -5.61 18.60
C LYS A 557 -35.16 -5.28 17.37
N LEU A 558 -33.82 -5.24 17.53
CA LEU A 558 -32.90 -5.00 16.42
C LEU A 558 -32.93 -6.15 15.40
N ILE A 559 -33.03 -7.41 15.85
CA ILE A 559 -33.18 -8.57 14.98
C ILE A 559 -34.50 -8.48 14.18
N GLN A 560 -35.58 -8.04 14.83
CA GLN A 560 -36.85 -7.79 14.12
C GLN A 560 -36.68 -6.72 13.03
N TRP A 561 -35.99 -5.62 13.32
CA TRP A 561 -35.73 -4.59 12.30
C TRP A 561 -34.92 -5.10 11.12
N ASN A 562 -34.01 -6.07 11.34
CA ASN A 562 -33.26 -6.69 10.25
C ASN A 562 -34.13 -7.50 9.27
N SER A 563 -35.29 -8.00 9.74
CA SER A 563 -36.23 -8.76 8.91
C SER A 563 -37.17 -7.88 8.06
N GLU A 564 -37.14 -6.56 8.27
CA GLU A 564 -37.91 -5.59 7.48
C GLU A 564 -37.16 -5.25 6.17
N GLU A 565 -37.87 -4.68 5.19
CA GLU A 565 -37.25 -4.18 3.95
C GLU A 565 -36.54 -2.85 4.24
N ILE A 566 -35.26 -2.95 4.60
CA ILE A 566 -34.38 -1.82 4.99
C ILE A 566 -33.19 -1.70 4.03
N CYS A 567 -32.74 -0.48 3.75
CA CYS A 567 -31.58 -0.26 2.88
C CYS A 567 -30.28 -0.82 3.46
N LEU A 568 -29.32 -0.99 2.57
CA LEU A 568 -27.99 -1.51 2.88
C LEU A 568 -27.27 -0.69 3.97
N ARG A 569 -27.38 0.64 3.98
CA ARG A 569 -26.77 1.51 5.00
C ARG A 569 -27.31 1.22 6.40
N PHE A 570 -28.63 0.97 6.52
CA PHE A 570 -29.21 0.64 7.82
C PHE A 570 -28.82 -0.77 8.26
N LYS A 571 -28.72 -1.74 7.33
CA LYS A 571 -28.16 -3.08 7.60
C LYS A 571 -26.71 -3.01 8.10
N LEU A 572 -25.90 -2.11 7.54
CA LEU A 572 -24.54 -1.89 8.00
C LEU A 572 -24.51 -1.39 9.45
N ARG A 573 -25.32 -0.37 9.79
CA ARG A 573 -25.45 0.13 11.18
C ARG A 573 -25.92 -0.95 12.15
N LEU A 574 -26.84 -1.82 11.71
CA LEU A 574 -27.26 -2.99 12.49
C LEU A 574 -26.09 -3.95 12.74
N SER A 575 -25.23 -4.19 11.74
CA SER A 575 -24.06 -5.04 11.91
C SER A 575 -23.07 -4.48 12.94
N GLU A 576 -22.84 -3.16 12.93
CA GLU A 576 -21.94 -2.47 13.85
C GLU A 576 -22.45 -2.52 15.29
N ILE A 577 -23.75 -2.25 15.50
CA ILE A 577 -24.31 -2.34 16.84
C ILE A 577 -24.33 -3.77 17.37
N PHE A 578 -24.49 -4.79 16.51
CA PHE A 578 -24.37 -6.18 16.93
C PHE A 578 -22.93 -6.57 17.34
N ASP A 579 -21.89 -6.03 16.68
CA ASP A 579 -20.49 -6.17 17.13
C ASP A 579 -20.33 -5.55 18.53
N GLN A 580 -20.82 -4.33 18.72
CA GLN A 580 -20.69 -3.65 20.02
C GLN A 580 -21.45 -4.39 21.14
N ILE A 581 -22.68 -4.84 20.88
CA ILE A 581 -23.46 -5.66 21.82
C ILE A 581 -22.69 -6.96 22.15
N SER A 582 -22.11 -7.61 21.14
CA SER A 582 -21.27 -8.80 21.33
C SER A 582 -20.08 -8.52 22.27
N ASN A 583 -19.38 -7.39 22.08
CA ASN A 583 -18.28 -6.98 22.95
C ASN A 583 -18.74 -6.74 24.39
N VAL A 584 -19.88 -6.07 24.61
CA VAL A 584 -20.44 -5.84 25.96
C VAL A 584 -20.78 -7.17 26.64
N PHE A 585 -21.43 -8.09 25.94
CA PHE A 585 -21.73 -9.42 26.50
C PHE A 585 -20.47 -10.19 26.89
N TYR A 586 -19.41 -10.09 26.10
CA TYR A 586 -18.15 -10.77 26.38
C TYR A 586 -17.38 -10.11 27.53
N GLN A 587 -17.11 -8.81 27.43
CA GLN A 587 -16.21 -8.08 28.32
C GLN A 587 -16.87 -7.72 29.66
N THR A 588 -18.12 -7.26 29.63
CA THR A 588 -18.81 -6.78 30.83
C THR A 588 -19.55 -7.89 31.57
N PHE A 589 -20.23 -8.78 30.83
CA PHE A 589 -21.07 -9.82 31.42
C PHE A 589 -20.44 -11.22 31.45
N GLY A 590 -19.27 -11.42 30.82
CA GLY A 590 -18.62 -12.73 30.72
C GLY A 590 -19.46 -13.79 29.99
N ASN A 591 -20.48 -13.37 29.23
CA ASN A 591 -21.45 -14.26 28.59
C ASN A 591 -21.04 -14.57 27.15
N VAL A 592 -20.11 -15.50 27.00
CA VAL A 592 -19.55 -15.93 25.70
C VAL A 592 -20.63 -16.41 24.72
N GLN A 593 -21.70 -17.07 25.21
CA GLN A 593 -22.76 -17.59 24.33
C GLN A 593 -23.58 -16.47 23.70
N ARG A 594 -23.94 -15.44 24.48
CA ARG A 594 -24.63 -14.27 23.95
C ARG A 594 -23.71 -13.40 23.10
N ALA A 595 -22.45 -13.27 23.48
CA ALA A 595 -21.46 -12.61 22.64
C ALA A 595 -21.35 -13.28 21.26
N ARG A 596 -21.26 -14.62 21.21
CA ARG A 596 -21.23 -15.40 19.97
C ARG A 596 -22.52 -15.21 19.15
N PHE A 597 -23.68 -15.25 19.80
CA PHE A 597 -24.97 -15.07 19.14
C PHE A 597 -25.06 -13.73 18.38
N TYR A 598 -24.79 -12.60 19.04
CA TYR A 598 -24.84 -11.29 18.38
C TYR A 598 -23.72 -11.12 17.35
N ARG A 599 -22.53 -11.70 17.59
CA ARG A 599 -21.45 -11.69 16.60
C ARG A 599 -21.83 -12.41 15.31
N GLN A 600 -22.56 -13.52 15.40
CA GLN A 600 -23.01 -14.25 14.22
C GLN A 600 -23.94 -13.38 13.36
N PHE A 601 -24.87 -12.64 13.97
CA PHE A 601 -25.71 -11.68 13.22
C PHE A 601 -24.88 -10.57 12.55
N CYS A 602 -23.84 -10.07 13.22
CA CYS A 602 -22.90 -9.12 12.62
C CYS A 602 -22.21 -9.73 11.38
N ALA A 603 -21.65 -10.93 11.51
CA ALA A 603 -20.97 -11.63 10.41
C ALA A 603 -21.92 -11.93 9.23
N ASP A 604 -23.12 -12.42 9.51
CA ASP A 604 -24.14 -12.72 8.49
C ASP A 604 -24.55 -11.46 7.71
N LEU A 605 -24.66 -10.32 8.40
CA LEU A 605 -24.92 -9.03 7.77
C LEU A 605 -23.74 -8.58 6.90
N LYS A 606 -22.50 -8.67 7.40
CA LYS A 606 -21.31 -8.29 6.63
C LYS A 606 -21.11 -9.18 5.40
N SER A 607 -21.36 -10.49 5.51
CA SER A 607 -21.38 -11.42 4.37
C SER A 607 -22.40 -10.98 3.32
N LYS A 608 -23.64 -10.67 3.72
CA LYS A 608 -24.66 -10.19 2.78
C LYS A 608 -24.32 -8.85 2.12
N ILE A 609 -23.70 -7.94 2.86
CA ILE A 609 -23.37 -6.59 2.38
C ILE A 609 -22.16 -6.64 1.44
N TYR A 610 -21.05 -7.19 1.92
CA TYR A 610 -19.73 -7.12 1.31
C TYR A 610 -19.33 -8.38 0.54
N GLY A 611 -19.95 -9.52 0.85
CA GLY A 611 -19.59 -10.84 0.32
C GLY A 611 -18.73 -11.67 1.28
N ASP A 612 -18.73 -12.98 1.05
CA ASP A 612 -18.08 -14.00 1.90
C ASP A 612 -16.54 -13.97 1.87
N PHE A 613 -15.96 -13.22 0.92
CA PHE A 613 -14.51 -13.04 0.79
C PHE A 613 -14.08 -11.58 0.94
N SER A 614 -14.92 -10.76 1.56
CA SER A 614 -14.53 -9.39 1.92
C SER A 614 -13.64 -9.36 3.17
N VAL A 615 -12.76 -8.35 3.25
CA VAL A 615 -11.97 -8.06 4.46
C VAL A 615 -12.90 -7.88 5.66
N GLN A 616 -14.01 -7.15 5.50
CA GLN A 616 -14.97 -6.84 6.56
C GLN A 616 -15.60 -8.09 7.15
N PHE A 617 -15.98 -9.07 6.32
CA PHE A 617 -16.55 -10.34 6.79
C PHE A 617 -15.49 -11.25 7.42
N LEU A 618 -14.31 -11.36 6.80
CA LEU A 618 -13.25 -12.26 7.29
C LEU A 618 -12.66 -11.79 8.63
N LEU A 619 -12.61 -10.47 8.88
CA LEU A 619 -12.28 -9.93 10.19
C LEU A 619 -13.29 -10.35 11.29
N GLU A 620 -14.59 -10.33 11.00
CA GLU A 620 -15.59 -10.84 11.96
C GLU A 620 -15.49 -12.36 12.13
N THR A 621 -15.10 -13.07 11.08
CA THR A 621 -14.88 -14.52 11.15
C THR A 621 -13.73 -14.87 12.08
N ILE A 622 -12.64 -14.08 12.09
CA ILE A 622 -11.53 -14.22 13.05
C ILE A 622 -12.02 -13.99 14.49
N LYS A 623 -12.78 -12.90 14.73
CA LYS A 623 -13.39 -12.60 16.03
C LYS A 623 -14.37 -13.71 16.49
N LEU A 624 -15.11 -14.34 15.58
CA LEU A 624 -15.95 -15.51 15.88
C LEU A 624 -15.11 -16.73 16.28
N CYS A 625 -13.97 -16.97 15.62
CA CYS A 625 -13.07 -18.05 15.99
C CYS A 625 -12.59 -17.90 17.44
N ASP A 626 -12.29 -16.67 17.89
CA ASP A 626 -11.93 -16.38 19.28
C ASP A 626 -13.06 -16.76 20.27
N LEU A 627 -14.30 -16.33 20.00
CA LEU A 627 -15.45 -16.65 20.86
C LEU A 627 -15.81 -18.14 20.87
N ILE A 628 -15.64 -18.84 19.74
CA ILE A 628 -15.88 -20.28 19.63
C ILE A 628 -14.83 -21.06 20.43
N PHE A 629 -13.57 -20.63 20.38
CA PHE A 629 -12.50 -21.22 21.17
C PHE A 629 -12.74 -21.06 22.68
N GLU A 630 -13.18 -19.87 23.13
CA GLU A 630 -13.55 -19.64 24.53
C GLU A 630 -14.81 -20.42 24.95
N SER A 631 -15.77 -20.60 24.03
CA SER A 631 -16.93 -21.46 24.26
C SER A 631 -16.53 -22.92 24.46
N TYR A 632 -15.53 -23.40 23.73
CA TYR A 632 -14.99 -24.75 23.89
C TYR A 632 -14.30 -24.92 25.25
N LYS A 633 -13.45 -23.97 25.67
CA LYS A 633 -12.81 -24.01 27.00
C LYS A 633 -13.80 -24.06 28.16
N THR A 634 -14.97 -23.45 27.99
CA THR A 634 -16.04 -23.42 29.00
C THR A 634 -17.04 -24.55 28.87
N SER A 635 -16.76 -25.58 28.04
CA SER A 635 -17.63 -26.74 27.77
C SER A 635 -19.01 -26.36 27.21
N LYS A 636 -19.13 -25.20 26.56
CA LYS A 636 -20.37 -24.71 25.93
C LYS A 636 -20.38 -24.86 24.40
N CYS A 637 -19.38 -25.53 23.83
CA CYS A 637 -19.22 -25.85 22.41
C CYS A 637 -18.50 -27.19 22.28
N SER A 638 -18.90 -28.03 21.33
CA SER A 638 -18.24 -29.33 21.13
C SER A 638 -16.89 -29.17 20.42
N LYS A 639 -15.95 -30.10 20.66
CA LYS A 639 -14.66 -30.11 19.95
C LYS A 639 -14.85 -30.16 18.42
N ASN A 640 -15.81 -30.96 17.94
CA ASN A 640 -16.08 -31.09 16.50
C ASN A 640 -16.61 -29.80 15.88
N GLU A 641 -17.53 -29.12 16.55
CA GLU A 641 -18.06 -27.83 16.11
C GLU A 641 -16.96 -26.77 16.04
N MET A 642 -16.13 -26.67 17.07
CA MET A 642 -14.99 -25.74 17.11
C MET A 642 -13.99 -26.02 15.98
N LEU A 643 -13.55 -27.28 15.83
CA LEU A 643 -12.60 -27.67 14.79
C LEU A 643 -13.15 -27.41 13.39
N SER A 644 -14.42 -27.74 13.15
CA SER A 644 -15.06 -27.53 11.85
C SER A 644 -15.13 -26.05 11.49
N PHE A 645 -15.49 -25.18 12.43
CA PHE A 645 -15.61 -23.75 12.17
C PHE A 645 -14.24 -23.12 11.91
N ILE A 646 -13.26 -23.33 12.82
CA ILE A 646 -11.95 -22.69 12.69
C ILE A 646 -11.22 -23.17 11.44
N LYS A 647 -11.29 -24.46 11.08
CA LYS A 647 -10.69 -24.98 9.84
C LYS A 647 -11.31 -24.34 8.60
N LYS A 648 -12.64 -24.19 8.56
CA LYS A 648 -13.32 -23.51 7.45
C LYS A 648 -12.88 -22.05 7.34
N SER A 649 -12.80 -21.34 8.47
CA SER A 649 -12.35 -19.94 8.52
C SER A 649 -10.91 -19.78 8.04
N VAL A 650 -10.00 -20.68 8.48
CA VAL A 650 -8.61 -20.70 8.01
C VAL A 650 -8.56 -20.92 6.50
N ALA A 651 -9.31 -21.87 5.96
CA ALA A 651 -9.35 -22.12 4.52
C ALA A 651 -9.85 -20.89 3.73
N SER A 652 -10.88 -20.20 4.21
CA SER A 652 -11.36 -18.96 3.59
C SER A 652 -10.32 -17.83 3.62
N LEU A 653 -9.59 -17.69 4.73
CA LEU A 653 -8.49 -16.72 4.85
C LEU A 653 -7.34 -17.06 3.91
N GLU A 654 -6.95 -18.34 3.82
CA GLU A 654 -5.92 -18.83 2.89
C GLU A 654 -6.31 -18.54 1.44
N VAL A 655 -7.55 -18.83 1.05
CA VAL A 655 -8.07 -18.49 -0.29
C VAL A 655 -8.02 -16.98 -0.54
N LEU A 656 -8.29 -16.13 0.47
CA LEU A 656 -8.19 -14.67 0.30
C LEU A 656 -6.74 -14.25 -0.03
N ILE A 657 -5.74 -14.77 0.67
CA ILE A 657 -4.35 -14.33 0.53
C ILE A 657 -3.57 -15.04 -0.58
N ASN A 658 -3.96 -16.25 -0.97
CA ASN A 658 -3.18 -17.09 -1.91
C ASN A 658 -3.37 -16.66 -3.37
N TYR A 659 -2.33 -16.86 -4.17
CA TYR A 659 -2.31 -16.44 -5.57
C TYR A 659 -2.81 -17.54 -6.55
N SER A 660 -2.86 -18.81 -6.13
CA SER A 660 -3.54 -19.91 -6.85
C SER A 660 -3.79 -21.11 -5.93
N ASP A 661 -4.72 -22.00 -6.30
CA ASP A 661 -5.03 -23.27 -5.59
C ASP A 661 -3.89 -24.31 -5.62
N SER A 662 -2.72 -23.98 -6.18
CA SER A 662 -1.71 -24.98 -6.58
C SER A 662 -0.29 -24.81 -6.03
N TYR A 663 -0.01 -23.80 -5.19
CA TYR A 663 1.33 -23.64 -4.61
C TYR A 663 1.35 -23.66 -3.08
N ASN A 664 1.56 -24.86 -2.54
CA ASN A 664 2.13 -25.07 -1.20
C ASN A 664 3.65 -24.84 -1.27
N SER A 665 4.10 -23.59 -1.20
CA SER A 665 5.39 -23.19 -0.60
C SER A 665 5.78 -21.79 -1.08
N ILE A 666 5.67 -20.78 -0.22
CA ILE A 666 6.49 -19.58 -0.35
C ILE A 666 7.16 -19.33 1.01
N ASP A 667 8.48 -19.19 0.91
CA ASP A 667 9.47 -19.08 1.99
C ASP A 667 9.10 -18.08 3.10
N LEU A 668 9.33 -18.54 4.34
CA LEU A 668 9.12 -17.89 5.65
C LEU A 668 9.97 -16.62 5.92
N ASP A 669 10.28 -15.80 4.91
CA ASP A 669 11.10 -14.59 5.07
C ASP A 669 10.36 -13.28 4.73
N GLU A 670 9.05 -13.32 4.44
CA GLU A 670 8.19 -12.14 4.46
C GLU A 670 7.61 -11.91 5.86
N VAL A 671 7.41 -10.66 6.28
CA VAL A 671 6.51 -10.42 7.43
C VAL A 671 5.15 -10.86 6.96
N PRO A 672 4.52 -11.82 7.66
CA PRO A 672 3.20 -12.25 7.29
C PRO A 672 2.28 -11.04 7.36
N ASP A 673 1.54 -10.78 6.28
CA ASP A 673 0.43 -9.83 6.31
C ASP A 673 -0.49 -10.19 7.49
N TYR A 674 -1.30 -9.24 7.98
CA TYR A 674 -2.18 -9.44 9.13
C TYR A 674 -2.93 -10.78 9.06
N PHE A 675 -3.50 -11.11 7.90
CA PHE A 675 -4.22 -12.36 7.70
C PHE A 675 -3.33 -13.60 7.81
N GLU A 676 -2.09 -13.56 7.33
CA GLU A 676 -1.15 -14.68 7.48
C GLU A 676 -0.75 -14.88 8.95
N THR A 677 -0.59 -13.79 9.69
CA THR A 677 -0.36 -13.83 11.14
C THR A 677 -1.54 -14.47 11.87
N GLU A 678 -2.76 -14.10 11.50
CA GLU A 678 -3.98 -14.66 12.08
C GLU A 678 -4.19 -16.13 11.69
N ILE A 679 -3.92 -16.53 10.45
CA ILE A 679 -3.90 -17.94 10.02
C ILE A 679 -2.93 -18.74 10.87
N HIS A 680 -1.70 -18.24 11.06
CA HIS A 680 -0.71 -18.90 11.90
C HIS A 680 -1.18 -19.04 13.35
N ARG A 681 -1.75 -17.97 13.93
CA ARG A 681 -2.31 -17.96 15.29
C ARG A 681 -3.44 -18.99 15.45
N LEU A 682 -4.36 -19.06 14.49
CA LEU A 682 -5.47 -20.01 14.50
C LEU A 682 -4.97 -21.45 14.34
N ASN A 683 -4.01 -21.70 13.45
CA ASN A 683 -3.39 -23.02 13.28
C ASN A 683 -2.63 -23.47 14.53
N GLN A 684 -1.90 -22.59 15.22
CA GLN A 684 -1.28 -22.91 16.51
C GLN A 684 -2.31 -23.32 17.56
N ARG A 685 -3.44 -22.60 17.65
CA ARG A 685 -4.53 -22.96 18.57
C ARG A 685 -5.15 -24.31 18.23
N LEU A 686 -5.36 -24.59 16.94
CA LEU A 686 -5.84 -25.90 16.48
C LEU A 686 -4.89 -27.03 16.88
N ASN A 687 -3.58 -26.82 16.75
CA ASN A 687 -2.57 -27.82 17.13
C ASN A 687 -2.48 -28.03 18.66
N THR A 688 -2.92 -27.06 19.45
CA THR A 688 -2.92 -27.15 20.93
C THR A 688 -4.08 -28.00 21.46
N VAL A 689 -5.20 -28.10 20.72
CA VAL A 689 -6.44 -28.79 21.14
C VAL A 689 -6.48 -30.24 20.68
#